data_AF-A0A0E3NDD3-F1
#
_entry.id   AF-A0A0E3NDD3-F1
#
_cell.length_a   1.000
_cell.length_b   1.000
_cell.length_c   1.000
_cell.angle_alpha   90.00
_cell.angle_beta   90.00
_cell.angle_gamma   90.00
#
_symmetry.space_group_name_H-M   'P 1'
#
loop_
_entity.id
_entity.type
_entity.pdbx_description
1 polymer ?
#
loop_
_entity_poly.entity_id
_entity_poly.type
_entity_poly.pdbx_seq_one_letter_code
_entity_poly.pdbx_strand_id
1 'polypeptide(L)'
;MILWFAFIEVLGLISTPLAGIIGNRLADRGYSAARTLGIVLVTYIAWFFSYIWGFNRSTILISVLLLCLISGIVYRKRSILPEKKVILSNELVFIAGFFFFLFIRMHLPEIYRHEKFMDFAFLNAMMRTASFPPADPWFAGGFLDFYYYLGYLSVGVPGKLLSVEPSMLFNLAIALTFALAFNLLFGLGYNLSHGKARYGVLTASFVILLGNLQGLKEFLNLYIVKQPISMGYYWSSSRVIPYTINEFPYFSFIHGDLHSHVLAIPFQLVVLTFLLNIYLREDSKWAFENVLALLIFSVSLGFLFPSNSWDFPVYFSLTLAVIFAFYCGRYIRNKNLSGSFTGFLGTIFLVSVLSLLPYLPFYLTFKPQAAGGFDFVPPELRTTIKEFLILFSLFLFLTFSFLMTRLEFRQKVQYFILWIGITAILASELSIPLLVILLPLFALSLYSFLKDLPERSSAGFVFFLIAAAAFVALLCEVIFLDDPIQGKFARMNTVFKFYMHLWIFLAIAASYSYSQLYLRYRTLSGNIFFSTNRGYGKKVWMVSLVLLVLSCSVFPVVATVTRIEDMNAKPTLDGMEYMKELDRGDYDAIRWMQENIKGTPVILEASDDNSSYQYTSRVSANTGLPTVIGWTRHERFWGRDHEEIRTRVEDVNTIYSTVSEKKALELINKYNVSYVYIGKLERQMYDVKTDKFEDETYFEPVYQGSVRIYKVKNKF
;
A
#
# COMPACT_ATOMS: atom_id res chain seq x y z
N MET A 1 11.58 -20.22 -4.53
CA MET A 1 10.87 -19.34 -5.51
C MET A 1 9.77 -20.08 -6.27
N ILE A 2 10.07 -21.05 -7.14
CA ILE A 2 9.07 -21.66 -8.05
C ILE A 2 7.88 -22.27 -7.30
N LEU A 3 8.13 -23.04 -6.24
CA LEU A 3 7.07 -23.62 -5.40
C LEU A 3 6.19 -22.55 -4.75
N TRP A 4 6.78 -21.43 -4.32
CA TRP A 4 6.05 -20.30 -3.75
C TRP A 4 5.18 -19.60 -4.79
N PHE A 5 5.71 -19.35 -5.98
CA PHE A 5 4.94 -18.80 -7.08
C PHE A 5 3.78 -19.73 -7.49
N ALA A 6 4.03 -21.03 -7.63
CA ALA A 6 3.01 -22.02 -7.94
C ALA A 6 1.91 -22.10 -6.87
N PHE A 7 2.27 -21.96 -5.60
CA PHE A 7 1.27 -21.89 -4.51
C PHE A 7 0.36 -20.66 -4.65
N ILE A 8 0.92 -19.49 -4.96
CA ILE A 8 0.15 -18.27 -5.20
C ILE A 8 -0.83 -18.46 -6.37
N GLU A 9 -0.41 -19.16 -7.43
CA GLU A 9 -1.30 -19.49 -8.56
C GLU A 9 -2.44 -20.43 -8.17
N VAL A 10 -2.11 -21.52 -7.46
CA VAL A 10 -3.11 -22.46 -6.95
C VAL A 10 -4.11 -21.75 -6.04
N LEU A 11 -3.65 -20.82 -5.21
CA LEU A 11 -4.52 -20.04 -4.33
C LEU A 11 -5.50 -19.14 -5.12
N GLY A 12 -5.05 -18.56 -6.24
CA GLY A 12 -5.94 -17.81 -7.14
C GLY A 12 -6.99 -18.68 -7.81
N LEU A 13 -6.61 -19.88 -8.27
CA LEU A 13 -7.54 -20.86 -8.83
C LEU A 13 -8.58 -21.32 -7.80
N ILE A 14 -8.14 -21.65 -6.59
CA ILE A 14 -9.02 -22.00 -5.47
C ILE A 14 -10.02 -20.87 -5.21
N SER A 15 -9.63 -19.61 -5.32
CA SER A 15 -10.48 -18.48 -4.97
C SER A 15 -11.40 -18.00 -6.10
N THR A 16 -11.24 -18.55 -7.30
CA THR A 16 -12.00 -18.14 -8.50
C THR A 16 -13.53 -18.28 -8.32
N PRO A 17 -14.08 -19.40 -7.82
CA PRO A 17 -15.52 -19.53 -7.59
C PRO A 17 -16.07 -18.49 -6.60
N LEU A 18 -15.29 -18.11 -5.58
CA LEU A 18 -15.69 -17.13 -4.58
C LEU A 18 -15.70 -15.71 -5.15
N ALA A 19 -14.64 -15.33 -5.87
CA ALA A 19 -14.59 -14.07 -6.60
C ALA A 19 -15.71 -13.98 -7.65
N GLY A 20 -16.05 -15.11 -8.30
CA GLY A 20 -17.14 -15.23 -9.26
C GLY A 20 -18.53 -14.98 -8.69
N ILE A 21 -18.78 -15.23 -7.40
CA ILE A 21 -20.05 -14.87 -6.76
C ILE A 21 -20.18 -13.34 -6.66
N ILE A 22 -19.10 -12.67 -6.26
CA ILE A 22 -19.12 -11.24 -5.93
C ILE A 22 -18.98 -10.40 -7.20
N GLY A 23 -18.16 -10.84 -8.15
CA GLY A 23 -17.91 -10.19 -9.43
C GLY A 23 -18.82 -10.71 -10.56
N ASN A 24 -19.99 -11.26 -10.25
CA ASN A 24 -20.84 -11.98 -11.22
C ASN A 24 -21.36 -11.12 -12.39
N ARG A 25 -21.33 -9.78 -12.28
CA ARG A 25 -21.73 -8.84 -13.35
C ARG A 25 -20.54 -8.26 -14.11
N LEU A 26 -19.31 -8.49 -13.64
CA LEU A 26 -18.11 -8.03 -14.28
C LEU A 26 -17.80 -8.84 -15.54
N ALA A 27 -17.21 -8.20 -16.55
CA ALA A 27 -16.87 -8.85 -17.81
C ALA A 27 -15.83 -9.98 -17.62
N ASP A 28 -14.95 -9.85 -16.62
CA ASP A 28 -13.98 -10.89 -16.24
C ASP A 28 -14.51 -11.88 -15.19
N ARG A 29 -15.77 -11.73 -14.76
CA ARG A 29 -16.40 -12.48 -13.66
C ARG A 29 -15.61 -12.42 -12.34
N GLY A 30 -14.88 -11.34 -12.09
CA GLY A 30 -14.08 -11.15 -10.88
C GLY A 30 -12.76 -11.93 -10.85
N TYR A 31 -12.35 -12.55 -11.96
CA TYR A 31 -11.12 -13.36 -12.00
C TYR A 31 -9.87 -12.57 -11.64
N SER A 32 -9.77 -11.29 -12.03
CA SER A 32 -8.62 -10.45 -11.67
C SER A 32 -8.46 -10.26 -10.15
N ALA A 33 -9.57 -10.37 -9.40
CA ALA A 33 -9.57 -10.24 -7.95
C ALA A 33 -9.36 -11.58 -7.23
N ALA A 34 -9.46 -12.72 -7.92
CA ALA A 34 -9.44 -14.03 -7.28
C ALA A 34 -8.16 -14.30 -6.48
N ARG A 35 -7.00 -13.99 -7.04
CA ARG A 35 -5.70 -14.24 -6.40
C ARG A 35 -5.51 -13.42 -5.12
N THR A 36 -5.73 -12.12 -5.20
CA THR A 36 -5.64 -11.24 -4.04
C THR A 36 -6.70 -11.57 -2.99
N LEU A 37 -7.93 -11.90 -3.42
CA LEU A 37 -8.99 -12.34 -2.52
C LEU A 37 -8.59 -13.63 -1.77
N GLY A 38 -7.97 -14.59 -2.46
CA GLY A 38 -7.46 -15.80 -1.84
C GLY A 38 -6.43 -15.53 -0.75
N ILE A 39 -5.50 -14.60 -1.01
CA ILE A 39 -4.52 -14.15 -0.02
C ILE A 39 -5.24 -13.53 1.19
N VAL A 40 -6.14 -12.57 0.97
CA VAL A 40 -6.93 -11.94 2.05
C VAL A 40 -7.66 -12.98 2.89
N LEU A 41 -8.37 -13.92 2.26
CA LEU A 41 -9.17 -14.92 2.95
C LEU A 41 -8.32 -15.93 3.72
N VAL A 42 -7.26 -16.48 3.12
CA VAL A 42 -6.36 -17.41 3.84
C VAL A 42 -5.66 -16.71 4.98
N THR A 43 -5.19 -15.48 4.78
CA THR A 43 -4.55 -14.70 5.83
C THR A 43 -5.50 -14.40 6.98
N TYR A 44 -6.73 -13.97 6.69
CA TYR A 44 -7.75 -13.75 7.71
C TYR A 44 -8.07 -15.04 8.49
N ILE A 45 -8.31 -16.15 7.78
CA ILE A 45 -8.67 -17.44 8.40
C ILE A 45 -7.49 -17.94 9.28
N ALA A 46 -6.26 -17.85 8.78
CA ALA A 46 -5.07 -18.27 9.51
C ALA A 46 -4.83 -17.41 10.76
N TRP A 47 -5.02 -16.09 10.65
CA TRP A 47 -4.96 -15.17 11.78
C TRP A 47 -6.04 -15.49 12.81
N PHE A 48 -7.29 -15.65 12.39
CA PHE A 48 -8.41 -15.95 13.29
C PHE A 48 -8.21 -17.27 14.04
N PHE A 49 -7.86 -18.36 13.35
CA PHE A 49 -7.64 -19.67 14.00
C PHE A 49 -6.34 -19.72 14.80
N SER A 50 -5.40 -18.79 14.60
CA SER A 50 -4.19 -18.74 15.42
C SER A 50 -4.46 -18.44 16.89
N TYR A 51 -5.58 -17.79 17.23
CA TYR A 51 -5.99 -17.59 18.62
C TYR A 51 -6.40 -18.90 19.32
N ILE A 52 -6.70 -19.95 18.56
CA ILE A 52 -7.12 -21.26 19.08
C ILE A 52 -5.97 -22.27 19.01
N TRP A 53 -5.26 -22.35 17.88
CA TRP A 53 -4.25 -23.38 17.62
C TRP A 53 -2.81 -22.85 17.51
N GLY A 54 -2.60 -21.55 17.73
CA GLY A 54 -1.34 -20.88 17.47
C GLY A 54 -1.09 -20.63 15.98
N PHE A 55 -0.17 -19.70 15.68
CA PHE A 55 0.26 -19.36 14.33
C PHE A 55 1.41 -20.25 13.86
N ASN A 56 1.05 -21.40 13.27
CA ASN A 56 1.99 -22.39 12.76
C ASN A 56 1.57 -22.90 11.36
N ARG A 57 2.40 -23.76 10.77
CA ARG A 57 2.16 -24.31 9.41
C ARG A 57 0.87 -25.10 9.31
N SER A 58 0.50 -25.84 10.36
CA SER A 58 -0.74 -26.62 10.39
C SER A 58 -1.98 -25.73 10.35
N THR A 59 -2.00 -24.66 11.15
CA THR A 59 -3.09 -23.66 11.13
C THR A 59 -3.25 -23.02 9.74
N ILE A 60 -2.13 -22.67 9.10
CA ILE A 60 -2.15 -22.11 7.74
C ILE A 60 -2.67 -23.15 6.72
N LEU A 61 -2.21 -24.40 6.80
CA LEU A 61 -2.67 -25.47 5.90
C LEU A 61 -4.17 -25.73 6.06
N ILE A 62 -4.67 -25.78 7.30
CA ILE A 62 -6.11 -25.92 7.58
C ILE A 62 -6.89 -24.75 6.98
N SER A 63 -6.35 -23.54 7.03
CA SER A 63 -6.97 -22.35 6.45
C SER A 63 -7.10 -22.45 4.93
N VAL A 64 -6.06 -22.94 4.25
CA VAL A 64 -6.08 -23.21 2.80
C VAL A 64 -7.09 -24.30 2.45
N LEU A 65 -7.11 -25.41 3.21
CA LEU A 65 -8.03 -26.53 2.99
C LEU A 65 -9.49 -26.10 3.22
N LEU A 66 -9.76 -25.28 4.23
CA LEU A 66 -11.08 -24.72 4.49
C LEU A 66 -11.54 -23.83 3.33
N LEU A 67 -10.66 -22.95 2.84
CA LEU A 67 -10.97 -22.12 1.68
C LEU A 67 -11.26 -22.98 0.43
N CYS A 68 -10.45 -24.03 0.21
CA CYS A 68 -10.65 -25.00 -0.86
C CYS A 68 -12.01 -25.71 -0.75
N LEU A 69 -12.41 -26.12 0.46
CA LEU A 69 -13.69 -26.75 0.72
C LEU A 69 -14.87 -25.80 0.41
N ILE A 70 -14.83 -24.58 0.96
CA ILE A 70 -15.88 -23.57 0.74
C ILE A 70 -16.01 -23.26 -0.76
N SER A 71 -14.88 -23.06 -1.43
CA SER A 71 -14.84 -22.81 -2.86
C SER A 71 -15.36 -23.99 -3.69
N GLY A 72 -15.00 -25.23 -3.33
CA GLY A 72 -15.51 -26.44 -3.98
C GLY A 72 -17.02 -26.59 -3.86
N ILE A 73 -17.59 -26.25 -2.70
CA ILE A 73 -19.05 -26.23 -2.49
C ILE A 73 -19.72 -25.18 -3.39
N VAL A 74 -19.14 -23.98 -3.47
CA VAL A 74 -19.64 -22.91 -4.34
C VAL A 74 -19.56 -23.30 -5.81
N TYR A 75 -18.44 -23.87 -6.23
CA TYR A 75 -18.21 -24.33 -7.59
C TYR A 75 -19.27 -25.37 -8.00
N ARG A 76 -19.53 -26.37 -7.16
CA ARG A 76 -20.56 -27.39 -7.43
C ARG A 76 -21.96 -26.81 -7.55
N LYS A 77 -22.28 -25.75 -6.80
CA LYS A 77 -23.64 -25.16 -6.80
C LYS A 77 -23.90 -24.22 -7.97
N ARG A 78 -22.88 -23.52 -8.49
CA ARG A 78 -23.09 -22.44 -9.46
C ARG A 78 -22.29 -22.58 -10.75
N SER A 79 -21.24 -23.41 -10.80
CA SER A 79 -20.37 -23.62 -11.98
C SER A 79 -19.91 -22.30 -12.64
N ILE A 80 -19.58 -21.30 -11.83
CA ILE A 80 -19.16 -19.98 -12.31
C ILE A 80 -17.66 -20.04 -12.60
N LEU A 81 -17.30 -20.30 -13.87
CA LEU A 81 -15.95 -20.08 -14.36
C LEU A 81 -15.94 -18.98 -15.42
N PRO A 82 -14.89 -18.13 -15.46
CA PRO A 82 -14.68 -17.22 -16.58
C PRO A 82 -14.39 -17.98 -17.87
N GLU A 83 -14.54 -17.29 -19.00
CA GLU A 83 -14.12 -17.83 -20.29
C GLU A 83 -12.60 -18.07 -20.33
N LYS A 84 -12.16 -19.07 -21.09
CA LYS A 84 -10.72 -19.40 -21.24
C LYS A 84 -9.87 -18.19 -21.63
N LYS A 85 -10.40 -17.31 -22.48
CA LYS A 85 -9.73 -16.07 -22.91
C LYS A 85 -9.50 -15.10 -21.75
N VAL A 86 -10.47 -14.97 -20.85
CA VAL A 86 -10.37 -14.10 -19.66
C VAL A 86 -9.29 -14.64 -18.74
N ILE A 87 -9.32 -15.95 -18.46
CA ILE A 87 -8.32 -16.65 -17.63
C ILE A 87 -6.94 -16.40 -18.23
N LEU A 88 -6.73 -16.78 -19.50
CA LEU A 88 -5.43 -16.65 -20.16
C LEU A 88 -4.93 -15.20 -20.15
N SER A 89 -5.79 -14.21 -20.42
CA SER A 89 -5.38 -12.81 -20.43
C SER A 89 -4.93 -12.32 -19.05
N ASN A 90 -5.63 -12.72 -17.99
CA ASN A 90 -5.26 -12.35 -16.62
C ASN A 90 -3.97 -13.05 -16.18
N GLU A 91 -3.84 -14.35 -16.48
CA GLU A 91 -2.63 -15.11 -16.17
C GLU A 91 -1.40 -14.52 -16.86
N LEU A 92 -1.50 -14.21 -18.15
CA LEU A 92 -0.40 -13.56 -18.88
C LEU A 92 -0.02 -12.21 -18.28
N VAL A 93 -1.00 -11.39 -17.89
CA VAL A 93 -0.75 -10.08 -17.26
C VAL A 93 -0.11 -10.22 -15.89
N PHE A 94 -0.58 -11.17 -15.08
CA PHE A 94 -0.03 -11.43 -13.74
C PHE A 94 1.40 -11.96 -13.82
N ILE A 95 1.64 -13.00 -14.63
CA ILE A 95 2.96 -13.61 -14.85
C ILE A 95 3.93 -12.57 -15.40
N ALA A 96 3.54 -11.82 -16.43
CA ALA A 96 4.39 -10.77 -17.00
C ALA A 96 4.72 -9.67 -15.97
N GLY A 97 3.73 -9.20 -15.21
CA GLY A 97 3.95 -8.21 -14.15
C GLY A 97 4.87 -8.71 -13.04
N PHE A 98 4.69 -9.96 -12.61
CA PHE A 98 5.52 -10.58 -11.57
C PHE A 98 6.97 -10.71 -12.02
N PHE A 99 7.24 -11.33 -13.17
CA PHE A 99 8.61 -11.52 -13.64
C PHE A 99 9.29 -10.21 -14.06
N PHE A 100 8.53 -9.25 -14.61
CA PHE A 100 9.05 -7.92 -14.89
C PHE A 100 9.56 -7.24 -13.62
N PHE A 101 8.75 -7.21 -12.56
CA PHE A 101 9.14 -6.51 -11.34
C PHE A 101 10.16 -7.32 -10.50
N LEU A 102 10.08 -8.64 -10.55
CA LEU A 102 11.09 -9.52 -9.95
C LEU A 102 12.47 -9.28 -10.57
N PHE A 103 12.55 -9.12 -11.89
CA PHE A 103 13.80 -8.80 -12.58
C PHE A 103 14.40 -7.48 -12.09
N ILE A 104 13.58 -6.45 -11.89
CA ILE A 104 14.01 -5.18 -11.29
C ILE A 104 14.50 -5.39 -9.86
N ARG A 105 13.74 -6.13 -9.03
CA ARG A 105 14.13 -6.42 -7.64
C ARG A 105 15.42 -7.23 -7.55
N MET A 106 15.70 -8.12 -8.50
CA MET A 106 16.96 -8.85 -8.54
C MET A 106 18.17 -7.93 -8.70
N HIS A 107 18.03 -6.82 -9.42
CA HIS A 107 19.09 -5.81 -9.58
C HIS A 107 19.10 -4.76 -8.47
N LEU A 108 18.07 -4.72 -7.63
CA LEU A 108 17.97 -3.81 -6.49
C LEU A 108 17.73 -4.57 -5.17
N PRO A 109 18.43 -5.68 -4.87
CA PRO A 109 17.96 -6.66 -3.89
C PRO A 109 18.08 -6.21 -2.44
N GLU A 110 18.95 -5.24 -2.16
CA GLU A 110 19.35 -4.87 -0.80
C GLU A 110 18.16 -4.47 0.09
N ILE A 111 18.20 -5.00 1.32
CA ILE A 111 17.33 -4.62 2.42
C ILE A 111 18.18 -3.80 3.40
N TYR A 112 18.56 -2.61 2.94
CA TYR A 112 19.43 -1.69 3.67
C TYR A 112 18.93 -0.25 3.50
N ARG A 113 19.08 0.55 4.56
CA ARG A 113 18.62 1.95 4.68
C ARG A 113 17.10 2.12 4.57
N HIS A 114 16.66 3.38 4.76
CA HIS A 114 15.24 3.78 4.68
C HIS A 114 14.34 2.90 5.56
N GLU A 115 13.06 2.73 5.26
CA GLU A 115 12.17 1.93 6.11
C GLU A 115 12.23 0.43 5.80
N LYS A 116 12.98 -0.01 4.76
CA LYS A 116 13.21 -1.44 4.47
C LYS A 116 13.66 -2.24 5.67
N PHE A 117 14.46 -1.62 6.52
CA PHE A 117 14.99 -2.27 7.72
C PHE A 117 13.92 -2.54 8.76
N MET A 118 13.02 -1.58 8.98
CA MET A 118 11.83 -1.75 9.81
C MET A 118 10.89 -2.79 9.21
N ASP A 119 10.59 -2.66 7.92
CA ASP A 119 9.71 -3.59 7.23
C ASP A 119 10.25 -5.03 7.29
N PHE A 120 11.57 -5.20 7.22
CA PHE A 120 12.21 -6.50 7.36
C PHE A 120 12.21 -7.03 8.80
N ALA A 121 12.41 -6.15 9.79
CA ALA A 121 12.24 -6.50 11.20
C ALA A 121 10.83 -7.04 11.46
N PHE A 122 9.81 -6.36 10.95
CA PHE A 122 8.41 -6.74 11.10
C PHE A 122 8.08 -8.03 10.33
N LEU A 123 8.59 -8.19 9.11
CA LEU A 123 8.43 -9.45 8.36
C LEU A 123 9.08 -10.63 9.10
N ASN A 124 10.28 -10.46 9.65
CA ASN A 124 10.93 -11.50 10.43
C ASN A 124 10.16 -11.81 11.73
N ALA A 125 9.68 -10.79 12.44
CA ALA A 125 8.85 -10.97 13.62
C ALA A 125 7.55 -11.75 13.29
N MET A 126 6.90 -11.45 12.16
CA MET A 126 5.75 -12.21 11.64
C MET A 126 6.09 -13.67 11.34
N MET A 127 7.22 -13.92 10.68
CA MET A 127 7.63 -15.28 10.33
C MET A 127 7.91 -16.12 11.58
N ARG A 128 8.39 -15.50 12.66
CA ARG A 128 8.72 -16.17 13.93
C ARG A 128 7.56 -16.31 14.91
N THR A 129 6.60 -15.38 14.91
CA THR A 129 5.57 -15.34 15.94
C THR A 129 4.75 -16.63 15.99
N ALA A 130 4.33 -17.03 17.19
CA ALA A 130 3.42 -18.16 17.42
C ALA A 130 2.02 -17.69 17.85
N SER A 131 1.84 -16.41 18.16
CA SER A 131 0.59 -15.81 18.63
C SER A 131 0.52 -14.34 18.18
N PHE A 132 -0.65 -13.72 18.33
CA PHE A 132 -0.85 -12.30 18.03
C PHE A 132 -1.34 -11.55 19.28
N PRO A 133 -0.93 -10.29 19.49
CA PRO A 133 -0.01 -9.52 18.64
C PRO A 133 1.44 -10.07 18.68
N PRO A 134 2.23 -9.85 17.62
CA PRO A 134 3.62 -10.29 17.58
C PRO A 134 4.48 -9.51 18.57
N ALA A 135 5.62 -10.07 18.97
CA ALA A 135 6.62 -9.34 19.73
C ALA A 135 7.19 -8.17 18.91
N ASP A 136 7.47 -7.07 19.57
CA ASP A 136 8.17 -5.93 19.00
C ASP A 136 9.68 -6.26 18.83
N PRO A 137 10.24 -6.23 17.61
CA PRO A 137 11.66 -6.51 17.42
C PRO A 137 12.57 -5.45 18.06
N TRP A 138 12.07 -4.26 18.35
CA TRP A 138 12.85 -3.12 18.82
C TRP A 138 12.48 -2.63 20.21
N PHE A 139 11.60 -3.34 20.91
CA PHE A 139 11.24 -3.02 22.28
C PHE A 139 11.02 -4.28 23.11
N ALA A 140 12.06 -4.72 23.84
CA ALA A 140 11.98 -5.92 24.67
C ALA A 140 10.84 -5.82 25.70
N GLY A 141 9.96 -6.83 25.70
CA GLY A 141 8.74 -6.89 26.52
C GLY A 141 7.51 -6.23 25.87
N GLY A 142 7.68 -5.57 24.71
CA GLY A 142 6.61 -4.97 23.93
C GLY A 142 6.06 -5.87 22.83
N PHE A 143 4.98 -5.39 22.20
CA PHE A 143 4.30 -6.03 21.07
C PHE A 143 4.09 -5.00 19.96
N LEU A 144 3.89 -5.44 18.71
CA LEU A 144 3.45 -4.55 17.62
C LEU A 144 1.94 -4.24 17.72
N ASP A 145 1.50 -3.82 18.90
CA ASP A 145 0.12 -3.43 19.19
C ASP A 145 -0.17 -1.97 18.76
N PHE A 146 0.84 -1.23 18.32
CA PHE A 146 0.72 0.15 17.79
C PHE A 146 0.69 0.24 16.26
N TYR A 147 1.00 -0.86 15.54
CA TYR A 147 1.18 -0.86 14.08
C TYR A 147 0.29 -1.90 13.37
N TYR A 148 -0.03 -1.64 12.09
CA TYR A 148 -0.89 -2.50 11.26
C TYR A 148 -0.09 -3.69 10.66
N TYR A 149 -0.16 -4.86 11.30
CA TYR A 149 0.68 -6.01 10.89
C TYR A 149 0.04 -6.96 9.86
N LEU A 150 -1.25 -6.82 9.50
CA LEU A 150 -1.91 -7.77 8.59
C LEU A 150 -1.39 -7.70 7.15
N GLY A 151 -0.82 -6.56 6.74
CA GLY A 151 -0.08 -6.45 5.49
C GLY A 151 1.09 -7.42 5.45
N TYR A 152 1.99 -7.37 6.44
CA TYR A 152 3.12 -8.30 6.52
C TYR A 152 2.66 -9.74 6.66
N LEU A 153 1.59 -9.99 7.43
CA LEU A 153 1.02 -11.31 7.59
C LEU A 153 0.51 -11.90 6.26
N SER A 154 -0.01 -11.06 5.35
CA SER A 154 -0.47 -11.49 4.03
C SER A 154 0.61 -12.19 3.20
N VAL A 155 1.88 -11.81 3.41
CA VAL A 155 3.04 -12.40 2.75
C VAL A 155 3.80 -13.39 3.64
N GLY A 156 3.74 -13.19 4.96
CA GLY A 156 4.27 -14.13 5.95
C GLY A 156 3.53 -15.48 5.95
N VAL A 157 2.22 -15.51 5.67
CA VAL A 157 1.42 -16.75 5.60
C VAL A 157 1.95 -17.72 4.53
N PRO A 158 2.05 -17.34 3.23
CA PRO A 158 2.64 -18.23 2.22
C PRO A 158 4.14 -18.48 2.47
N GLY A 159 4.86 -17.49 3.00
CA GLY A 159 6.27 -17.64 3.38
C GLY A 159 6.49 -18.73 4.43
N LYS A 160 5.74 -18.69 5.53
CA LYS A 160 5.85 -19.62 6.67
C LYS A 160 5.38 -21.03 6.31
N LEU A 161 4.32 -21.16 5.50
CA LEU A 161 3.83 -22.45 5.01
C LEU A 161 4.90 -23.18 4.20
N LEU A 162 5.60 -22.46 3.31
CA LEU A 162 6.58 -23.02 2.38
C LEU A 162 8.02 -22.91 2.85
N SER A 163 8.27 -22.41 4.07
CA SER A 163 9.61 -22.21 4.62
C SER A 163 10.49 -21.31 3.75
N VAL A 164 9.91 -20.28 3.13
CA VAL A 164 10.68 -19.33 2.34
C VAL A 164 11.52 -18.47 3.28
N GLU A 165 12.80 -18.38 2.96
CA GLU A 165 13.73 -17.55 3.69
C GLU A 165 13.30 -16.07 3.65
N PRO A 166 13.24 -15.36 4.81
CA PRO A 166 12.73 -13.98 4.85
C PRO A 166 13.44 -13.01 3.90
N SER A 167 14.77 -13.12 3.76
CA SER A 167 15.61 -12.29 2.88
C SER A 167 15.15 -12.34 1.41
N MET A 168 14.77 -13.53 0.94
CA MET A 168 14.22 -13.76 -0.39
C MET A 168 12.73 -13.39 -0.45
N LEU A 169 11.99 -13.72 0.61
CA LEU A 169 10.55 -13.45 0.72
C LEU A 169 10.26 -11.96 0.58
N PHE A 170 11.08 -11.09 1.14
CA PHE A 170 10.92 -9.63 1.04
C PHE A 170 10.90 -9.17 -0.43
N ASN A 171 11.87 -9.62 -1.25
CA ASN A 171 11.94 -9.27 -2.67
C ASN A 171 10.82 -9.93 -3.49
N LEU A 172 10.46 -11.17 -3.18
CA LEU A 172 9.32 -11.86 -3.79
C LEU A 172 7.98 -11.16 -3.45
N ALA A 173 7.86 -10.65 -2.23
CA ALA A 173 6.69 -9.95 -1.73
C ALA A 173 6.46 -8.64 -2.49
N ILE A 174 7.50 -7.83 -2.71
CA ILE A 174 7.38 -6.59 -3.49
C ILE A 174 6.94 -6.91 -4.93
N ALA A 175 7.57 -7.90 -5.58
CA ALA A 175 7.20 -8.31 -6.93
C ALA A 175 5.77 -8.85 -7.02
N LEU A 176 5.32 -9.61 -6.02
CA LEU A 176 3.94 -10.09 -5.92
C LEU A 176 2.96 -8.94 -5.74
N THR A 177 3.21 -8.01 -4.81
CA THR A 177 2.34 -6.85 -4.57
C THR A 177 2.17 -6.02 -5.84
N PHE A 178 3.26 -5.80 -6.59
CA PHE A 178 3.21 -5.16 -7.90
C PHE A 178 2.32 -5.96 -8.87
N ALA A 179 2.54 -7.25 -9.02
CA ALA A 179 1.82 -8.10 -9.96
C ALA A 179 0.31 -8.21 -9.65
N LEU A 180 -0.04 -8.31 -8.36
CA LEU A 180 -1.43 -8.32 -7.90
C LEU A 180 -2.12 -6.99 -8.23
N ALA A 181 -1.48 -5.86 -7.92
CA ALA A 181 -2.02 -4.55 -8.24
C ALA A 181 -2.17 -4.36 -9.77
N PHE A 182 -1.16 -4.75 -10.54
CA PHE A 182 -1.17 -4.66 -12.00
C PHE A 182 -2.29 -5.50 -12.63
N ASN A 183 -2.48 -6.73 -12.15
CA ASN A 183 -3.55 -7.61 -12.62
C ASN A 183 -4.96 -7.09 -12.24
N LEU A 184 -5.14 -6.60 -11.00
CA LEU A 184 -6.40 -6.00 -10.56
C LEU A 184 -6.77 -4.75 -11.38
N LEU A 185 -5.80 -3.88 -11.68
CA LEU A 185 -6.01 -2.70 -12.51
C LEU A 185 -6.31 -3.06 -13.97
N PHE A 186 -5.68 -4.12 -14.48
CA PHE A 186 -6.05 -4.70 -15.76
C PHE A 186 -7.51 -5.14 -15.76
N GLY A 187 -7.95 -5.86 -14.71
CA GLY A 187 -9.35 -6.26 -14.53
C GLY A 187 -10.30 -5.07 -14.46
N LEU A 188 -10.00 -4.03 -13.68
CA LEU A 188 -10.81 -2.81 -13.61
C LEU A 188 -10.98 -2.15 -14.98
N GLY A 189 -9.89 -1.95 -15.73
CA GLY A 189 -9.95 -1.41 -17.09
C GLY A 189 -10.70 -2.32 -18.08
N TYR A 190 -10.51 -3.64 -17.97
CA TYR A 190 -11.22 -4.65 -18.75
C TYR A 190 -12.74 -4.58 -18.51
N ASN A 191 -13.15 -4.48 -17.24
CA ASN A 191 -14.53 -4.42 -16.81
C ASN A 191 -15.22 -3.12 -17.19
N LEU A 192 -14.59 -1.96 -16.94
CA LEU A 192 -15.11 -0.66 -17.36
C LEU A 192 -15.29 -0.56 -18.89
N SER A 193 -14.44 -1.25 -19.66
CA SER A 193 -14.47 -1.23 -21.11
C SER A 193 -15.24 -2.38 -21.75
N HIS A 194 -16.02 -3.12 -20.96
CA HIS A 194 -16.88 -4.22 -21.41
C HIS A 194 -16.10 -5.33 -22.14
N GLY A 195 -14.97 -5.75 -21.57
CA GLY A 195 -14.20 -6.90 -22.03
C GLY A 195 -13.05 -6.61 -22.99
N LYS A 196 -12.57 -5.37 -23.05
CA LYS A 196 -11.51 -4.96 -23.99
C LYS A 196 -10.15 -4.94 -23.30
N ALA A 197 -9.38 -6.02 -23.46
CA ALA A 197 -8.03 -6.21 -22.87
C ALA A 197 -7.08 -5.02 -23.03
N ARG A 198 -7.06 -4.35 -24.20
CA ARG A 198 -6.21 -3.17 -24.44
C ARG A 198 -6.43 -2.04 -23.44
N TYR A 199 -7.67 -1.85 -22.98
CA TYR A 199 -7.99 -0.80 -22.00
C TYR A 199 -7.73 -1.27 -20.57
N GLY A 200 -7.73 -2.59 -20.32
CA GLY A 200 -7.16 -3.16 -19.10
C GLY A 200 -5.67 -2.84 -18.98
N VAL A 201 -4.87 -3.15 -20.01
CA VAL A 201 -3.42 -2.86 -20.02
C VAL A 201 -3.17 -1.35 -19.89
N LEU A 202 -3.97 -0.52 -20.55
CA LEU A 202 -3.88 0.93 -20.44
C LEU A 202 -4.11 1.40 -19.00
N THR A 203 -5.16 0.90 -18.31
CA THR A 203 -5.44 1.26 -16.92
C THR A 203 -4.32 0.84 -15.98
N ALA A 204 -3.82 -0.39 -16.11
CA ALA A 204 -2.70 -0.88 -15.32
C ALA A 204 -1.44 -0.02 -15.53
N SER A 205 -1.15 0.34 -16.78
CA SER A 205 0.00 1.18 -17.13
C SER A 205 -0.13 2.60 -16.59
N PHE A 206 -1.32 3.23 -16.73
CA PHE A 206 -1.55 4.60 -16.28
C PHE A 206 -1.38 4.77 -14.77
N VAL A 207 -1.82 3.77 -14.01
CA VAL A 207 -1.80 3.85 -12.55
C VAL A 207 -0.41 3.47 -12.02
N ILE A 208 0.19 2.37 -12.52
CA ILE A 208 1.41 1.80 -11.93
C ILE A 208 2.69 2.22 -12.66
N LEU A 209 2.67 2.42 -13.98
CA LEU A 209 3.89 2.59 -14.79
C LEU A 209 4.17 4.03 -15.20
N LEU A 210 3.35 5.00 -14.80
CA LEU A 210 3.59 6.42 -15.07
C LEU A 210 4.10 7.13 -13.83
N GLY A 211 4.96 8.13 -14.04
CA GLY A 211 5.33 9.12 -13.03
C GLY A 211 4.69 10.48 -13.30
N ASN A 212 5.14 11.50 -12.56
CA ASN A 212 4.63 12.86 -12.68
C ASN A 212 5.59 13.76 -13.50
N LEU A 213 5.22 15.03 -13.71
CA LEU A 213 6.00 15.95 -14.55
C LEU A 213 7.34 16.38 -13.90
N GLN A 214 7.53 16.13 -12.61
CA GLN A 214 8.79 16.44 -11.94
C GLN A 214 9.93 15.60 -12.52
N GLY A 215 9.68 14.35 -12.89
CA GLY A 215 10.69 13.50 -13.54
C GLY A 215 11.28 14.14 -14.78
N LEU A 216 10.44 14.63 -15.70
CA LEU A 216 10.93 15.34 -16.88
C LEU A 216 11.67 16.62 -16.49
N LYS A 217 11.11 17.42 -15.58
CA LYS A 217 11.74 18.68 -15.14
C LYS A 217 13.17 18.44 -14.65
N GLU A 218 13.36 17.40 -13.84
CA GLU A 218 14.66 17.05 -13.28
C GLU A 218 15.59 16.42 -14.32
N PHE A 219 15.05 15.69 -15.29
CA PHE A 219 15.82 15.16 -16.40
C PHE A 219 16.42 16.33 -17.21
N LEU A 220 15.60 17.33 -17.53
CA LEU A 220 16.05 18.53 -18.24
C LEU A 220 17.11 19.28 -17.42
N ASN A 221 16.89 19.46 -16.11
CA ASN A 221 17.84 20.15 -15.24
C ASN A 221 19.21 19.45 -15.17
N LEU A 222 19.24 18.13 -14.95
CA LEU A 222 20.48 17.38 -14.84
C LEU A 222 21.21 17.23 -16.18
N TYR A 223 20.51 16.75 -17.20
CA TYR A 223 21.15 16.27 -18.42
C TYR A 223 21.27 17.36 -19.49
N ILE A 224 20.42 18.39 -19.47
CA ILE A 224 20.44 19.47 -20.46
C ILE A 224 21.03 20.74 -19.85
N VAL A 225 20.48 21.21 -18.73
CA VAL A 225 20.89 22.48 -18.09
C VAL A 225 22.16 22.29 -17.25
N LYS A 226 22.50 21.04 -16.87
CA LYS A 226 23.64 20.67 -16.02
C LYS A 226 23.62 21.35 -14.64
N GLN A 227 22.43 21.52 -14.07
CA GLN A 227 22.25 22.02 -12.72
C GLN A 227 22.19 20.86 -11.71
N PRO A 228 22.89 20.97 -10.56
CA PRO A 228 22.77 19.99 -9.50
C PRO A 228 21.37 20.02 -8.89
N ILE A 229 20.80 18.84 -8.62
CA ILE A 229 19.52 18.71 -7.91
C ILE A 229 19.81 18.39 -6.44
N SER A 230 19.24 19.18 -5.53
CA SER A 230 19.46 19.06 -4.08
C SER A 230 19.07 17.69 -3.49
N MET A 231 18.06 17.01 -4.05
CA MET A 231 17.59 15.70 -3.60
C MET A 231 17.86 14.56 -4.61
N GLY A 232 18.61 14.83 -5.68
CA GLY A 232 18.80 13.90 -6.79
C GLY A 232 17.54 13.69 -7.65
N TYR A 233 17.70 13.00 -8.78
CA TYR A 233 16.61 12.71 -9.74
C TYR A 233 15.47 11.87 -9.13
N TYR A 234 15.80 11.09 -8.10
CA TYR A 234 14.90 10.11 -7.52
C TYR A 234 13.90 10.75 -6.53
N TRP A 235 14.37 11.41 -5.48
CA TRP A 235 13.52 11.85 -4.35
C TRP A 235 12.68 13.07 -4.65
N SER A 236 13.17 13.99 -5.48
CA SER A 236 12.43 15.22 -5.82
C SER A 236 11.06 14.93 -6.42
N SER A 237 10.92 13.82 -7.16
CA SER A 237 9.67 13.41 -7.80
C SER A 237 8.58 12.98 -6.82
N SER A 238 8.93 12.62 -5.57
CA SER A 238 7.97 12.30 -4.50
C SER A 238 7.93 13.35 -3.38
N ARG A 239 8.54 14.53 -3.61
CA ARG A 239 8.58 15.67 -2.67
C ARG A 239 8.23 16.99 -3.39
N VAL A 240 7.25 16.94 -4.29
CA VAL A 240 6.87 18.10 -5.11
C VAL A 240 6.19 19.19 -4.28
N ILE A 241 5.38 18.80 -3.28
CA ILE A 241 4.72 19.72 -2.36
C ILE A 241 5.64 19.90 -1.15
N PRO A 242 6.08 21.12 -0.83
CA PRO A 242 7.02 21.39 0.26
C PRO A 242 6.60 20.78 1.59
N TYR A 243 7.57 20.23 2.33
CA TYR A 243 7.37 19.62 3.66
C TYR A 243 6.35 18.46 3.70
N THR A 244 6.03 17.86 2.55
CA THR A 244 5.14 16.70 2.48
C THR A 244 5.78 15.55 1.68
N ILE A 245 5.20 14.36 1.80
CA ILE A 245 5.52 13.19 0.99
C ILE A 245 4.36 13.01 -0.01
N ASN A 246 4.65 12.93 -1.30
CA ASN A 246 3.64 12.72 -2.34
C ASN A 246 4.08 11.64 -3.34
N GLU A 247 4.25 10.43 -2.80
CA GLU A 247 4.56 9.24 -3.58
C GLU A 247 3.41 8.84 -4.52
N PHE A 248 3.79 8.13 -5.57
CA PHE A 248 2.90 7.48 -6.53
C PHE A 248 3.34 6.03 -6.72
N PRO A 249 2.50 5.13 -7.23
CA PRO A 249 2.73 3.68 -7.17
C PRO A 249 4.10 3.26 -7.70
N TYR A 250 4.54 3.75 -8.87
CA TYR A 250 5.86 3.38 -9.40
C TYR A 250 7.00 3.77 -8.46
N PHE A 251 6.95 4.98 -7.87
CA PHE A 251 7.96 5.45 -6.93
C PHE A 251 8.07 4.50 -5.74
N SER A 252 6.94 4.13 -5.11
CA SER A 252 6.96 3.26 -3.93
C SER A 252 7.43 1.84 -4.27
N PHE A 253 7.03 1.31 -5.44
CA PHE A 253 7.49 0.00 -5.89
C PHE A 253 9.00 -0.03 -6.19
N ILE A 254 9.54 0.97 -6.89
CA ILE A 254 10.99 1.04 -7.17
C ILE A 254 11.79 1.39 -5.91
N HIS A 255 11.18 2.10 -4.95
CA HIS A 255 11.78 2.32 -3.63
C HIS A 255 12.11 0.97 -2.98
N GLY A 256 11.15 0.06 -3.05
CA GLY A 256 11.30 -1.31 -2.61
C GLY A 256 11.16 -1.45 -1.10
N ASP A 257 10.37 -0.58 -0.47
CA ASP A 257 9.96 -0.73 0.92
C ASP A 257 8.72 -1.61 0.93
N LEU A 258 8.70 -2.60 1.82
CA LEU A 258 7.56 -3.51 1.99
C LEU A 258 6.51 -2.91 2.93
N HIS A 259 6.47 -1.58 2.96
CA HIS A 259 5.67 -0.79 3.86
C HIS A 259 4.17 -1.02 3.63
N SER A 260 3.39 -0.72 4.66
CA SER A 260 1.96 -1.00 4.70
C SER A 260 1.14 -0.42 3.56
N HIS A 261 1.42 0.82 3.15
CA HIS A 261 0.65 1.49 2.10
C HIS A 261 0.91 0.82 0.76
N VAL A 262 2.11 0.27 0.53
CA VAL A 262 2.46 -0.48 -0.68
C VAL A 262 1.74 -1.83 -0.68
N LEU A 263 1.86 -2.57 0.43
CA LEU A 263 1.19 -3.87 0.62
C LEU A 263 -0.34 -3.78 0.50
N ALA A 264 -0.93 -2.65 0.87
CA ALA A 264 -2.37 -2.47 0.86
C ALA A 264 -2.96 -2.14 -0.53
N ILE A 265 -2.16 -1.70 -1.50
CA ILE A 265 -2.64 -1.33 -2.85
C ILE A 265 -3.50 -2.45 -3.48
N PRO A 266 -3.09 -3.73 -3.52
CA PRO A 266 -3.94 -4.80 -4.04
C PRO A 266 -5.25 -4.97 -3.26
N PHE A 267 -5.24 -4.84 -1.94
CA PHE A 267 -6.45 -5.04 -1.11
C PHE A 267 -7.48 -3.94 -1.35
N GLN A 268 -7.00 -2.70 -1.45
CA GLN A 268 -7.79 -1.55 -1.88
C GLN A 268 -8.48 -1.80 -3.24
N LEU A 269 -7.73 -2.34 -4.21
CA LEU A 269 -8.23 -2.59 -5.56
C LEU A 269 -9.22 -3.76 -5.63
N VAL A 270 -9.14 -4.76 -4.74
CA VAL A 270 -10.18 -5.80 -4.59
C VAL A 270 -11.51 -5.15 -4.18
N VAL A 271 -11.47 -4.31 -3.15
CA VAL A 271 -12.67 -3.58 -2.69
C VAL A 271 -13.23 -2.72 -3.82
N LEU A 272 -12.38 -1.96 -4.51
CA LEU A 272 -12.79 -1.11 -5.64
C LEU A 272 -13.42 -1.90 -6.79
N THR A 273 -12.88 -3.08 -7.11
CA THR A 273 -13.41 -3.98 -8.14
C THR A 273 -14.80 -4.49 -7.79
N PHE A 274 -15.04 -4.84 -6.53
CA PHE A 274 -16.36 -5.27 -6.09
C PHE A 274 -17.34 -4.12 -5.92
N LEU A 275 -16.88 -2.91 -5.58
CA LEU A 275 -17.70 -1.70 -5.63
C LEU A 275 -18.20 -1.41 -7.05
N LEU A 276 -17.36 -1.62 -8.07
CA LEU A 276 -17.82 -1.53 -9.46
C LEU A 276 -18.93 -2.55 -9.75
N ASN A 277 -18.81 -3.79 -9.28
CA ASN A 277 -19.86 -4.80 -9.45
C ASN A 277 -21.18 -4.40 -8.78
N ILE A 278 -21.13 -3.92 -7.53
CA ILE A 278 -22.31 -3.46 -6.78
C ILE A 278 -22.97 -2.28 -7.50
N TYR A 279 -22.17 -1.33 -7.99
CA TYR A 279 -22.66 -0.16 -8.70
C TYR A 279 -23.43 -0.55 -9.97
N LEU A 280 -22.84 -1.41 -10.81
CA LEU A 280 -23.41 -1.89 -12.08
C LEU A 280 -24.62 -2.83 -11.88
N ARG A 281 -24.96 -3.20 -10.65
CA ARG A 281 -25.98 -4.23 -10.37
C ARG A 281 -27.39 -3.71 -10.64
N GLU A 282 -28.00 -4.17 -11.73
CA GLU A 282 -29.38 -3.83 -12.08
C GLU A 282 -30.42 -4.82 -11.56
N ASP A 283 -31.66 -4.33 -11.40
CA ASP A 283 -32.88 -5.12 -11.18
C ASP A 283 -32.80 -6.15 -10.04
N SER A 284 -32.15 -5.76 -8.94
CA SER A 284 -31.98 -6.59 -7.75
C SER A 284 -32.63 -5.92 -6.53
N LYS A 285 -33.23 -6.75 -5.65
CA LYS A 285 -33.76 -6.29 -4.36
C LYS A 285 -32.67 -5.94 -3.35
N TRP A 286 -31.47 -6.49 -3.50
CA TRP A 286 -30.36 -6.33 -2.57
C TRP A 286 -29.09 -5.92 -3.31
N ALA A 287 -28.22 -5.15 -2.65
CA ALA A 287 -26.93 -4.71 -3.21
C ALA A 287 -25.97 -5.88 -3.46
N PHE A 288 -26.09 -6.95 -2.67
CA PHE A 288 -25.28 -8.15 -2.75
C PHE A 288 -26.08 -9.32 -3.33
N GLU A 289 -25.36 -10.24 -3.99
CA GLU A 289 -25.95 -11.42 -4.63
C GLU A 289 -26.54 -12.40 -3.61
N ASN A 290 -25.84 -12.60 -2.51
CA ASN A 290 -26.21 -13.49 -1.42
C ASN A 290 -25.42 -13.11 -0.16
N VAL A 291 -25.72 -13.77 0.96
CA VAL A 291 -25.05 -13.53 2.25
C VAL A 291 -23.55 -13.82 2.19
N LEU A 292 -23.12 -14.82 1.40
CA LEU A 292 -21.70 -15.13 1.25
C LEU A 292 -20.94 -14.00 0.54
N ALA A 293 -21.55 -13.37 -0.48
CA ALA A 293 -20.98 -12.23 -1.18
C ALA A 293 -20.80 -11.02 -0.24
N LEU A 294 -21.83 -10.76 0.58
CA LEU A 294 -21.80 -9.73 1.62
C LEU A 294 -20.69 -10.01 2.64
N LEU A 295 -20.58 -11.25 3.13
CA LEU A 295 -19.56 -11.62 4.11
C LEU A 295 -18.15 -11.46 3.55
N ILE A 296 -17.88 -11.98 2.35
CA ILE A 296 -16.55 -11.88 1.74
C ILE A 296 -16.18 -10.43 1.46
N PHE A 297 -17.12 -9.62 0.94
CA PHE A 297 -16.88 -8.20 0.71
C PHE A 297 -16.58 -7.47 2.03
N SER A 298 -17.38 -7.68 3.08
CA SER A 298 -17.20 -7.02 4.37
C SER A 298 -15.90 -7.44 5.07
N VAL A 299 -15.52 -8.72 5.02
CA VAL A 299 -14.23 -9.20 5.52
C VAL A 299 -13.08 -8.55 4.76
N SER A 300 -13.19 -8.43 3.42
CA SER A 300 -12.16 -7.78 2.60
C SER A 300 -12.06 -6.27 2.86
N LEU A 301 -13.18 -5.59 3.10
CA LEU A 301 -13.22 -4.19 3.48
C LEU A 301 -12.59 -3.98 4.86
N GLY A 302 -12.95 -4.82 5.84
CA GLY A 302 -12.37 -4.80 7.18
C GLY A 302 -10.87 -5.08 7.20
N PHE A 303 -10.37 -5.90 6.26
CA PHE A 303 -8.94 -6.24 6.14
C PHE A 303 -8.05 -5.02 5.88
N LEU A 304 -8.62 -3.93 5.34
CA LEU A 304 -7.90 -2.69 5.08
C LEU A 304 -7.38 -2.07 6.39
N PHE A 305 -8.18 -2.00 7.46
CA PHE A 305 -7.77 -1.31 8.69
C PHE A 305 -6.50 -1.89 9.34
N PRO A 306 -6.43 -3.21 9.64
CA PRO A 306 -5.24 -3.81 10.24
C PRO A 306 -4.08 -3.99 9.25
N SER A 307 -4.28 -3.70 7.96
CA SER A 307 -3.21 -3.70 6.94
C SER A 307 -2.62 -2.31 6.72
N ASN A 308 -3.48 -1.28 6.64
CA ASN A 308 -3.17 0.14 6.58
C ASN A 308 -4.42 0.93 6.99
N SER A 309 -4.42 1.48 8.20
CA SER A 309 -5.60 2.10 8.83
C SER A 309 -6.16 3.30 8.06
N TRP A 310 -5.34 4.01 7.27
CA TRP A 310 -5.74 5.17 6.48
C TRP A 310 -6.66 4.82 5.31
N ASP A 311 -6.60 3.58 4.83
CA ASP A 311 -7.39 3.12 3.69
C ASP A 311 -8.85 2.89 4.08
N PHE A 312 -9.08 2.35 5.29
CA PHE A 312 -10.42 1.93 5.71
C PHE A 312 -11.46 3.06 5.66
N PRO A 313 -11.23 4.27 6.21
CA PRO A 313 -12.19 5.38 6.10
C PRO A 313 -12.54 5.73 4.66
N VAL A 314 -11.54 5.78 3.76
CA VAL A 314 -11.76 6.12 2.34
C VAL A 314 -12.64 5.09 1.67
N TYR A 315 -12.29 3.81 1.75
CA TYR A 315 -13.02 2.74 1.07
C TYR A 315 -14.36 2.43 1.74
N PHE A 316 -14.50 2.65 3.04
CA PHE A 316 -15.79 2.60 3.74
C PHE A 316 -16.72 3.73 3.26
N SER A 317 -16.23 4.96 3.12
CA SER A 317 -17.01 6.07 2.54
C SER A 317 -17.40 5.81 1.08
N LEU A 318 -16.51 5.23 0.27
CA LEU A 318 -16.86 4.82 -1.10
C LEU A 318 -17.95 3.75 -1.10
N THR A 319 -17.86 2.79 -0.18
CA THR A 319 -18.87 1.74 0.00
C THR A 319 -20.22 2.33 0.33
N LEU A 320 -20.27 3.29 1.26
CA LEU A 320 -21.49 4.00 1.60
C LEU A 320 -22.09 4.72 0.39
N ALA A 321 -21.27 5.43 -0.38
CA ALA A 321 -21.73 6.16 -1.56
C ALA A 321 -22.24 5.23 -2.69
N VAL A 322 -21.59 4.09 -2.91
CA VAL A 322 -22.01 3.10 -3.92
C VAL A 322 -23.30 2.40 -3.51
N ILE A 323 -23.44 2.01 -2.24
CA ILE A 323 -24.69 1.41 -1.73
C ILE A 323 -25.82 2.45 -1.77
N PHE A 324 -25.54 3.71 -1.41
CA PHE A 324 -26.49 4.81 -1.58
C PHE A 324 -26.94 4.94 -3.03
N ALA A 325 -25.99 4.97 -3.99
CA ALA A 325 -26.28 5.04 -5.41
C ALA A 325 -27.14 3.87 -5.90
N PHE A 326 -26.88 2.65 -5.42
CA PHE A 326 -27.69 1.47 -5.72
C PHE A 326 -29.15 1.65 -5.28
N TYR A 327 -29.38 2.08 -4.03
CA TYR A 327 -30.73 2.27 -3.49
C TYR A 327 -31.45 3.50 -4.08
N CYS A 328 -30.72 4.56 -4.43
CA CYS A 328 -31.26 5.68 -5.18
C CYS A 328 -31.73 5.26 -6.58
N GLY A 329 -30.91 4.50 -7.31
CA GLY A 329 -31.31 3.94 -8.61
C GLY A 329 -32.57 3.08 -8.50
N ARG A 330 -32.68 2.26 -7.44
CA ARG A 330 -33.89 1.48 -7.15
C ARG A 330 -35.11 2.35 -6.84
N TYR A 331 -34.95 3.41 -6.04
CA TYR A 331 -36.02 4.36 -5.76
C TYR A 331 -36.50 5.05 -7.05
N ILE A 332 -35.58 5.47 -7.92
CA ILE A 332 -35.92 6.12 -9.20
C ILE A 332 -36.79 5.20 -10.06
N ARG A 333 -36.46 3.90 -10.13
CA ARG A 333 -37.19 2.89 -10.91
C ARG A 333 -38.52 2.47 -10.27
N ASN A 334 -38.53 2.15 -8.98
CA ASN A 334 -39.67 1.50 -8.31
C ASN A 334 -40.55 2.46 -7.49
N LYS A 335 -40.15 3.73 -7.33
CA LYS A 335 -40.85 4.78 -6.54
C LYS A 335 -41.15 4.43 -5.08
N ASN A 336 -40.54 3.37 -4.54
CA ASN A 336 -40.70 2.96 -3.14
C ASN A 336 -39.56 3.55 -2.28
N LEU A 337 -39.83 4.71 -1.65
CA LEU A 337 -38.86 5.40 -0.81
C LEU A 337 -38.55 4.61 0.47
N SER A 338 -39.57 4.17 1.20
CA SER A 338 -39.41 3.45 2.48
C SER A 338 -38.60 2.16 2.31
N GLY A 339 -38.91 1.35 1.29
CA GLY A 339 -38.17 0.12 1.01
C GLY A 339 -36.72 0.36 0.56
N SER A 340 -36.44 1.49 -0.09
CA SER A 340 -35.08 1.84 -0.51
C SER A 340 -34.25 2.38 0.66
N PHE A 341 -34.87 3.20 1.51
CA PHE A 341 -34.24 3.76 2.71
C PHE A 341 -33.92 2.68 3.75
N THR A 342 -34.89 1.81 4.07
CA THR A 342 -34.68 0.69 4.99
C THR A 342 -33.65 -0.32 4.45
N GLY A 343 -33.67 -0.59 3.15
CA GLY A 343 -32.67 -1.43 2.49
C GLY A 343 -31.26 -0.83 2.57
N PHE A 344 -31.12 0.48 2.37
CA PHE A 344 -29.85 1.20 2.50
C PHE A 344 -29.31 1.09 3.93
N LEU A 345 -30.10 1.49 4.93
CA LEU A 345 -29.68 1.44 6.34
C LEU A 345 -29.35 0.02 6.78
N GLY A 346 -30.18 -0.97 6.42
CA GLY A 346 -29.94 -2.37 6.75
C GLY A 346 -28.67 -2.92 6.11
N THR A 347 -28.40 -2.57 4.85
CA THR A 347 -27.17 -3.01 4.15
C THR A 347 -25.93 -2.37 4.77
N ILE A 348 -25.96 -1.06 5.04
CA ILE A 348 -24.83 -0.36 5.67
C ILE A 348 -24.59 -0.90 7.07
N PHE A 349 -25.63 -1.10 7.88
CA PHE A 349 -25.50 -1.70 9.20
C PHE A 349 -24.80 -3.06 9.14
N LEU A 350 -25.26 -3.95 8.25
CA LEU A 350 -24.65 -5.26 8.07
C LEU A 350 -23.20 -5.18 7.59
N VAL A 351 -22.88 -4.31 6.62
CA VAL A 351 -21.51 -4.11 6.14
C VAL A 351 -20.61 -3.59 7.26
N SER A 352 -21.06 -2.61 8.05
CA SER A 352 -20.30 -2.08 9.19
C SER A 352 -20.01 -3.16 10.23
N VAL A 353 -21.04 -3.91 10.65
CA VAL A 353 -20.87 -4.98 11.64
C VAL A 353 -19.96 -6.08 11.10
N LEU A 354 -20.17 -6.55 9.87
CA LEU A 354 -19.40 -7.63 9.27
C LEU A 354 -17.99 -7.21 8.80
N SER A 355 -17.66 -5.92 8.77
CA SER A 355 -16.31 -5.43 8.48
C SER A 355 -15.51 -5.10 9.74
N LEU A 356 -16.17 -4.76 10.85
CA LEU A 356 -15.51 -4.44 12.11
C LEU A 356 -15.42 -5.63 13.06
N LEU A 357 -16.54 -6.34 13.27
CA LEU A 357 -16.64 -7.42 14.25
C LEU A 357 -15.63 -8.57 14.02
N PRO A 358 -15.38 -9.03 12.78
CA PRO A 358 -14.39 -10.10 12.54
C PRO A 358 -12.96 -9.75 12.95
N TYR A 359 -12.65 -8.47 13.08
CA TYR A 359 -11.33 -7.95 13.46
C TYR A 359 -11.31 -7.40 14.89
N LEU A 360 -12.35 -7.67 15.70
CA LEU A 360 -12.43 -7.21 17.08
C LEU A 360 -11.18 -7.58 17.92
N PRO A 361 -10.58 -8.78 17.82
CA PRO A 361 -9.34 -9.08 18.53
C PRO A 361 -8.17 -8.14 18.21
N PHE A 362 -8.08 -7.68 16.95
CA PHE A 362 -7.12 -6.66 16.55
C PHE A 362 -7.45 -5.32 17.21
N TYR A 363 -8.69 -4.83 17.09
CA TYR A 363 -9.09 -3.55 17.68
C TYR A 363 -8.93 -3.48 19.20
N LEU A 364 -9.17 -4.59 19.91
CA LEU A 364 -9.03 -4.65 21.37
C LEU A 364 -7.56 -4.61 21.83
N THR A 365 -6.63 -5.01 20.97
CA THR A 365 -5.20 -4.98 21.26
C THR A 365 -4.53 -3.73 20.70
N PHE A 366 -5.07 -3.18 19.60
CA PHE A 366 -4.50 -2.05 18.89
C PHE A 366 -4.55 -0.75 19.70
N LYS A 367 -3.40 -0.16 19.98
CA LYS A 367 -3.20 1.09 20.71
C LYS A 367 -2.53 2.13 19.81
N PRO A 368 -3.29 2.82 18.96
CA PRO A 368 -2.73 3.89 18.15
C PRO A 368 -2.48 5.11 19.03
N GLN A 369 -1.22 5.45 19.28
CA GLN A 369 -0.85 6.60 20.13
C GLN A 369 -0.44 7.84 19.32
N ALA A 370 -0.62 7.83 18.00
CA ALA A 370 -0.07 8.83 17.09
C ALA A 370 -1.08 9.84 16.50
N ALA A 371 -2.28 10.03 17.07
CA ALA A 371 -3.22 11.04 16.54
C ALA A 371 -3.91 11.84 17.65
N GLY A 372 -3.61 13.14 17.72
CA GLY A 372 -4.23 14.14 18.60
C GLY A 372 -5.60 14.65 18.12
N GLY A 373 -6.05 14.23 16.94
CA GLY A 373 -7.34 14.61 16.36
C GLY A 373 -7.19 15.22 14.97
N PHE A 374 -8.01 16.21 14.64
CA PHE A 374 -7.93 16.96 13.39
C PHE A 374 -7.62 18.43 13.68
N ASP A 375 -6.79 19.04 12.83
CA ASP A 375 -6.54 20.48 12.82
C ASP A 375 -6.69 21.05 11.40
N PHE A 376 -6.78 22.37 11.28
CA PHE A 376 -6.96 23.08 10.01
C PHE A 376 -5.64 23.38 9.34
N VAL A 377 -5.59 23.18 8.02
CA VAL A 377 -4.38 23.47 7.25
C VAL A 377 -4.15 24.99 7.15
N PRO A 378 -3.01 25.51 7.65
CA PRO A 378 -2.71 26.93 7.58
C PRO A 378 -2.37 27.33 6.12
N PRO A 379 -2.65 28.58 5.70
CA PRO A 379 -2.49 29.02 4.32
C PRO A 379 -1.10 28.76 3.70
N GLU A 380 -0.04 28.91 4.48
CA GLU A 380 1.35 28.72 4.04
C GLU A 380 1.73 27.26 3.76
N LEU A 381 0.97 26.30 4.28
CA LEU A 381 1.15 24.87 4.01
C LEU A 381 0.22 24.35 2.92
N ARG A 382 -0.61 25.21 2.31
CA ARG A 382 -1.55 24.78 1.26
C ARG A 382 -0.85 24.54 -0.06
N THR A 383 -1.35 23.54 -0.77
CA THR A 383 -0.81 23.13 -2.06
C THR A 383 -1.07 24.22 -3.10
N THR A 384 -0.05 24.59 -3.85
CA THR A 384 -0.19 25.55 -4.95
C THR A 384 -0.73 24.87 -6.21
N ILE A 385 -1.34 25.66 -7.10
CA ILE A 385 -1.79 25.18 -8.42
C ILE A 385 -0.64 24.53 -9.21
N LYS A 386 0.56 25.12 -9.13
CA LYS A 386 1.75 24.63 -9.83
C LYS A 386 2.13 23.22 -9.37
N GLU A 387 2.23 23.00 -8.07
CA GLU A 387 2.62 21.71 -7.50
C GLU A 387 1.58 20.63 -7.84
N PHE A 388 0.29 20.97 -7.70
CA PHE A 388 -0.78 20.04 -8.04
C PHE A 388 -0.79 19.66 -9.53
N LEU A 389 -0.54 20.62 -10.42
CA LEU A 389 -0.40 20.34 -11.85
C LEU A 389 0.83 19.49 -12.16
N ILE A 390 1.97 19.70 -11.49
CA ILE A 390 3.15 18.84 -11.68
C ILE A 390 2.80 17.38 -11.39
N LEU A 391 2.02 17.13 -10.34
CA LEU A 391 1.59 15.79 -9.92
C LEU A 391 0.56 15.17 -10.87
N PHE A 392 -0.49 15.90 -11.25
CA PHE A 392 -1.70 15.29 -11.83
C PHE A 392 -2.08 15.77 -13.25
N SER A 393 -1.24 16.55 -13.93
CA SER A 393 -1.57 17.16 -15.24
C SER A 393 -2.14 16.20 -16.27
N LEU A 394 -1.52 15.03 -16.47
CA LEU A 394 -1.99 14.05 -17.47
C LEU A 394 -3.41 13.56 -17.14
N PHE A 395 -3.67 13.25 -15.87
CA PHE A 395 -4.96 12.72 -15.47
C PHE A 395 -6.04 13.79 -15.52
N LEU A 396 -5.74 14.99 -15.03
CA LEU A 396 -6.64 16.15 -15.11
C LEU A 396 -6.96 16.49 -16.56
N PHE A 397 -5.96 16.52 -17.45
CA PHE A 397 -6.16 16.80 -18.87
C PHE A 397 -7.17 15.85 -19.50
N LEU A 398 -7.07 14.54 -19.24
CA LEU A 398 -7.97 13.52 -19.78
C LEU A 398 -9.36 13.56 -19.14
N THR A 399 -9.45 13.68 -17.82
CA THR A 399 -10.74 13.70 -17.11
C THR A 399 -11.53 14.98 -17.41
N PHE A 400 -10.88 16.15 -17.41
CA PHE A 400 -11.51 17.39 -17.86
C PHE A 400 -11.93 17.31 -19.32
N SER A 401 -11.07 16.80 -20.21
CA SER A 401 -11.45 16.63 -21.63
C SER A 401 -12.72 15.79 -21.77
N PHE A 402 -12.83 14.70 -21.00
CA PHE A 402 -13.99 13.82 -21.01
C PHE A 402 -15.26 14.48 -20.45
N LEU A 403 -15.16 15.15 -19.29
CA LEU A 403 -16.27 15.90 -18.68
C LEU A 403 -16.77 17.01 -19.61
N MET A 404 -15.87 17.73 -20.28
CA MET A 404 -16.22 18.77 -21.25
C MET A 404 -16.99 18.21 -22.45
N THR A 405 -16.92 16.92 -22.72
CA THR A 405 -17.71 16.31 -23.80
C THR A 405 -19.17 16.05 -23.42
N ARG A 406 -19.52 16.17 -22.13
CA ARG A 406 -20.87 15.97 -21.57
C ARG A 406 -21.69 17.26 -21.47
N LEU A 407 -21.04 18.41 -21.57
CA LEU A 407 -21.69 19.72 -21.57
C LEU A 407 -22.09 20.13 -23.00
N GLU A 408 -23.23 20.81 -23.14
CA GLU A 408 -23.63 21.46 -24.40
C GLU A 408 -22.77 22.70 -24.69
N PHE A 409 -22.62 23.11 -25.95
CA PHE A 409 -21.71 24.21 -26.31
C PHE A 409 -22.02 25.53 -25.61
N ARG A 410 -23.31 25.91 -25.48
CA ARG A 410 -23.74 27.13 -24.78
C ARG A 410 -23.43 27.06 -23.27
N GLN A 411 -23.66 25.89 -22.68
CA GLN A 411 -23.33 25.60 -21.29
C GLN A 411 -21.83 25.71 -21.03
N LYS A 412 -20.97 25.23 -21.94
CA LYS A 412 -19.51 25.29 -21.77
C LYS A 412 -18.99 26.70 -21.51
N VAL A 413 -19.41 27.69 -22.30
CA VAL A 413 -18.90 29.07 -22.19
C VAL A 413 -19.42 29.75 -20.93
N GLN A 414 -20.72 29.63 -20.66
CA GLN A 414 -21.34 30.23 -19.47
C GLN A 414 -20.79 29.64 -18.18
N TYR A 415 -20.72 28.30 -18.10
CA TYR A 415 -20.15 27.64 -16.94
C TYR A 415 -18.66 27.96 -16.81
N PHE A 416 -17.88 27.94 -17.89
CA PHE A 416 -16.44 28.25 -17.78
C PHE A 416 -16.16 29.63 -17.19
N ILE A 417 -16.88 30.67 -17.64
CA ILE A 417 -16.74 32.04 -17.12
C ILE A 417 -17.20 32.11 -15.66
N LEU A 418 -18.36 31.51 -15.34
CA LEU A 418 -18.94 31.53 -14.01
C LEU A 418 -18.09 30.74 -12.99
N TRP A 419 -17.63 29.55 -13.35
CA TRP A 419 -16.79 28.70 -12.51
C TRP A 419 -15.45 29.37 -12.25
N ILE A 420 -14.75 29.87 -13.28
CA ILE A 420 -13.45 30.52 -13.06
C ILE A 420 -13.61 31.76 -12.18
N GLY A 421 -14.62 32.61 -12.43
CA GLY A 421 -14.87 33.78 -11.60
C GLY A 421 -15.16 33.44 -10.14
N ILE A 422 -16.14 32.57 -9.89
CA ILE A 422 -16.53 32.18 -8.52
C ILE A 422 -15.39 31.44 -7.82
N THR A 423 -14.75 30.49 -8.49
CA THR A 423 -13.69 29.69 -7.86
C THR A 423 -12.43 30.48 -7.62
N ALA A 424 -12.08 31.46 -8.46
CA ALA A 424 -10.97 32.37 -8.22
C ALA A 424 -11.25 33.29 -7.01
N ILE A 425 -12.47 33.82 -6.90
CA ILE A 425 -12.88 34.63 -5.74
C ILE A 425 -12.82 33.77 -4.47
N LEU A 426 -13.40 32.57 -4.47
CA LEU A 426 -13.36 31.67 -3.32
C LEU A 426 -11.93 31.21 -2.98
N ALA A 427 -11.10 30.93 -3.99
CA ALA A 427 -9.70 30.57 -3.79
C ALA A 427 -8.92 31.70 -3.13
N SER A 428 -9.20 32.95 -3.50
CA SER A 428 -8.61 34.14 -2.90
C SER A 428 -9.11 34.34 -1.47
N GLU A 429 -10.43 34.36 -1.27
CA GLU A 429 -11.07 34.65 0.03
C GLU A 429 -10.71 33.60 1.08
N LEU A 430 -10.77 32.32 0.71
CA LEU A 430 -10.46 31.23 1.61
C LEU A 430 -8.96 30.94 1.67
N SER A 431 -8.13 31.58 0.85
CA SER A 431 -6.70 31.28 0.67
C SER A 431 -6.43 29.80 0.29
N ILE A 432 -7.29 29.19 -0.53
CA ILE A 432 -7.15 27.81 -1.02
C ILE A 432 -7.00 27.84 -2.55
N PRO A 433 -5.77 27.91 -3.08
CA PRO A 433 -5.52 28.05 -4.52
C PRO A 433 -6.16 26.92 -5.35
N LEU A 434 -6.19 25.69 -4.81
CA LEU A 434 -6.70 24.52 -5.52
C LEU A 434 -8.21 24.56 -5.78
N LEU A 435 -8.99 25.45 -5.16
CA LEU A 435 -10.42 25.59 -5.44
C LEU A 435 -10.69 25.89 -6.91
N VAL A 436 -9.78 26.58 -7.60
CA VAL A 436 -9.88 26.87 -9.05
C VAL A 436 -9.96 25.61 -9.91
N ILE A 437 -9.29 24.54 -9.50
CA ILE A 437 -9.24 23.26 -10.24
C ILE A 437 -10.25 22.26 -9.64
N LEU A 438 -10.20 22.08 -8.33
CA LEU A 438 -10.89 20.99 -7.65
C LEU A 438 -12.38 21.21 -7.54
N LEU A 439 -12.86 22.45 -7.35
CA LEU A 439 -14.29 22.71 -7.20
C LEU A 439 -15.07 22.50 -8.50
N PRO A 440 -14.61 23.00 -9.69
CA PRO A 440 -15.23 22.64 -10.96
C PRO A 440 -15.14 21.15 -11.25
N LEU A 441 -13.99 20.51 -10.97
CA LEU A 441 -13.81 19.07 -11.18
C LEU A 441 -14.81 18.26 -10.35
N PHE A 442 -14.94 18.59 -9.07
CA PHE A 442 -15.89 17.96 -8.15
C PHE A 442 -17.34 18.18 -8.60
N ALA A 443 -17.74 19.43 -8.84
CA ALA A 443 -19.12 19.75 -9.18
C ALA A 443 -19.57 19.13 -10.51
N LEU A 444 -18.74 19.21 -11.56
CA LEU A 444 -19.06 18.64 -12.87
C LEU A 444 -19.13 17.12 -12.84
N SER A 445 -18.21 16.48 -12.12
CA SER A 445 -18.20 15.02 -11.99
C SER A 445 -19.35 14.53 -11.11
N LEU A 446 -19.63 15.18 -9.98
CA LEU A 446 -20.78 14.87 -9.14
C LEU A 446 -22.11 15.06 -9.89
N TYR A 447 -22.27 16.17 -10.61
CA TYR A 447 -23.45 16.40 -11.44
C TYR A 447 -23.61 15.30 -12.51
N SER A 448 -22.52 14.94 -13.19
CA SER A 448 -22.54 13.89 -14.21
C SER A 448 -22.85 12.51 -13.62
N PHE A 449 -22.34 12.21 -12.43
CA PHE A 449 -22.64 10.99 -11.68
C PHE A 449 -24.11 10.92 -11.28
N LEU A 450 -24.67 12.00 -10.71
CA LEU A 450 -26.07 12.07 -10.31
C LEU A 450 -27.02 11.93 -11.51
N LYS A 451 -26.62 12.48 -12.68
CA LYS A 451 -27.37 12.32 -13.93
C LYS A 451 -27.32 10.89 -14.45
N ASP A 452 -26.20 10.18 -14.26
CA ASP A 452 -26.02 8.79 -14.69
C ASP A 452 -26.66 7.77 -13.74
N LEU A 453 -27.05 8.17 -12.53
CA LEU A 453 -27.62 7.30 -11.49
C LEU A 453 -28.81 6.41 -11.92
N PRO A 454 -29.68 6.79 -12.88
CA PRO A 454 -30.71 5.89 -13.40
C PRO A 454 -30.14 4.73 -14.25
N GLU A 455 -29.08 5.00 -15.03
CA GLU A 455 -28.43 4.06 -15.95
C GLU A 455 -27.32 3.25 -15.26
N ARG A 456 -26.63 3.84 -14.28
CA ARG A 456 -25.46 3.28 -13.57
C ARG A 456 -24.47 2.65 -14.52
N SER A 457 -24.08 3.44 -15.51
CA SER A 457 -23.15 3.05 -16.56
C SER A 457 -21.70 3.03 -16.03
N SER A 458 -20.79 2.39 -16.77
CA SER A 458 -19.35 2.49 -16.44
C SER A 458 -18.85 3.94 -16.43
N ALA A 459 -19.49 4.87 -17.17
CA ALA A 459 -19.15 6.28 -17.12
C ALA A 459 -19.58 6.92 -15.79
N GLY A 460 -20.75 6.56 -15.25
CA GLY A 460 -21.20 6.99 -13.93
C GLY A 460 -20.21 6.61 -12.83
N PHE A 461 -19.75 5.37 -12.80
CA PHE A 461 -18.73 4.94 -11.83
C PHE A 461 -17.43 5.76 -11.96
N VAL A 462 -17.01 6.08 -13.18
CA VAL A 462 -15.82 6.92 -13.42
C VAL A 462 -16.04 8.36 -12.97
N PHE A 463 -17.22 8.93 -13.18
CA PHE A 463 -17.55 10.26 -12.63
C PHE A 463 -17.52 10.25 -11.10
N PHE A 464 -18.00 9.18 -10.48
CA PHE A 464 -17.88 8.99 -9.04
C PHE A 464 -16.43 8.95 -8.56
N LEU A 465 -15.53 8.23 -9.25
CA LEU A 465 -14.10 8.23 -8.89
C LEU A 465 -13.45 9.61 -9.03
N ILE A 466 -13.81 10.38 -10.07
CA ILE A 466 -13.32 11.76 -10.24
C ILE A 466 -13.82 12.65 -9.09
N ALA A 467 -15.10 12.54 -8.73
CA ALA A 467 -15.69 13.30 -7.63
C ALA A 467 -15.04 12.93 -6.29
N ALA A 468 -14.82 11.64 -6.04
CA ALA A 468 -14.15 11.16 -4.84
C ALA A 468 -12.71 11.68 -4.74
N ALA A 469 -11.94 11.61 -5.83
CA ALA A 469 -10.58 12.15 -5.84
C ALA A 469 -10.54 13.66 -5.58
N ALA A 470 -11.44 14.43 -6.21
CA ALA A 470 -11.52 15.86 -6.00
C ALA A 470 -11.95 16.21 -4.57
N PHE A 471 -12.87 15.45 -3.99
CA PHE A 471 -13.31 15.62 -2.60
C PHE A 471 -12.19 15.33 -1.60
N VAL A 472 -11.47 14.21 -1.75
CA VAL A 472 -10.34 13.87 -0.86
C VAL A 472 -9.22 14.91 -1.00
N ALA A 473 -8.96 15.40 -2.21
CA ALA A 473 -8.00 16.48 -2.44
C ALA A 473 -8.40 17.76 -1.70
N LEU A 474 -9.67 18.17 -1.79
CA LEU A 474 -10.20 19.33 -1.07
C LEU A 474 -10.10 19.13 0.45
N LEU A 475 -10.43 17.94 0.95
CA LEU A 475 -10.33 17.62 2.37
C LEU A 475 -8.92 17.84 2.89
N CYS A 476 -7.91 17.37 2.14
CA CYS A 476 -6.51 17.54 2.49
C CYS A 476 -6.05 19.00 2.52
N GLU A 477 -6.73 19.92 1.82
CA GLU A 477 -6.40 21.36 1.84
C GLU A 477 -7.11 22.13 2.95
N VAL A 478 -8.09 21.51 3.62
CA VAL A 478 -8.87 22.14 4.69
C VAL A 478 -8.45 21.59 6.05
N ILE A 479 -8.35 20.27 6.19
CA ILE A 479 -8.03 19.60 7.46
C ILE A 479 -6.87 18.61 7.29
N PHE A 480 -6.13 18.37 8.37
CA PHE A 480 -5.15 17.31 8.48
C PHE A 480 -5.28 16.59 9.82
N LEU A 481 -4.82 15.35 9.88
CA LEU A 481 -4.72 14.60 11.14
C LEU A 481 -3.52 15.13 11.92
N ASP A 482 -3.77 15.64 13.13
CA ASP A 482 -2.72 16.11 14.03
C ASP A 482 -2.00 14.89 14.61
N ASP A 483 -0.81 14.61 14.10
CA ASP A 483 0.05 13.51 14.54
C ASP A 483 1.33 14.07 15.19
N PRO A 484 2.24 13.24 15.74
CA PRO A 484 3.43 13.75 16.44
C PRO A 484 4.37 14.61 15.58
N ILE A 485 4.14 14.71 14.27
CA ILE A 485 4.89 15.59 13.37
C ILE A 485 4.31 17.00 13.45
N GLN A 486 5.11 17.94 13.94
CA GLN A 486 4.68 19.33 14.17
C GLN A 486 5.29 20.34 13.18
N GLY A 487 4.83 21.59 13.28
CA GLY A 487 5.38 22.72 12.54
C GLY A 487 5.15 22.61 11.04
N LYS A 488 6.18 22.85 10.23
CA LYS A 488 6.05 22.87 8.77
C LYS A 488 5.65 21.52 8.15
N PHE A 489 5.87 20.42 8.87
CA PHE A 489 5.55 19.06 8.41
C PHE A 489 4.20 18.55 8.92
N ALA A 490 3.39 19.38 9.60
CA ALA A 490 2.18 18.94 10.31
C ALA A 490 1.19 18.15 9.44
N ARG A 491 1.01 18.53 8.17
CA ARG A 491 0.12 17.81 7.24
C ARG A 491 0.78 16.70 6.42
N MET A 492 2.06 16.38 6.68
CA MET A 492 2.87 15.49 5.83
C MET A 492 2.22 14.12 5.63
N ASN A 493 1.82 13.45 6.72
CA ASN A 493 1.21 12.12 6.63
C ASN A 493 -0.18 12.15 6.00
N THR A 494 -0.96 13.19 6.26
CA THR A 494 -2.28 13.37 5.61
C THR A 494 -2.10 13.43 4.09
N VAL A 495 -1.20 14.27 3.59
CA VAL A 495 -0.91 14.34 2.15
C VAL A 495 -0.38 13.00 1.64
N PHE A 496 0.57 12.40 2.34
CA PHE A 496 1.18 11.12 1.95
C PHE A 496 0.16 10.01 1.75
N LYS A 497 -0.68 9.77 2.76
CA LYS A 497 -1.59 8.64 2.78
C LYS A 497 -2.76 8.86 1.82
N PHE A 498 -3.33 10.07 1.78
CA PHE A 498 -4.49 10.34 0.92
C PHE A 498 -4.16 10.58 -0.55
N TYR A 499 -3.01 11.20 -0.90
CA TYR A 499 -2.68 11.48 -2.31
C TYR A 499 -2.43 10.21 -3.14
N MET A 500 -2.07 9.08 -2.50
CA MET A 500 -2.00 7.78 -3.18
C MET A 500 -3.38 7.36 -3.72
N HIS A 501 -4.46 7.63 -2.98
CA HIS A 501 -5.83 7.36 -3.43
C HIS A 501 -6.24 8.28 -4.59
N LEU A 502 -5.89 9.58 -4.52
CA LEU A 502 -6.12 10.53 -5.62
C LEU A 502 -5.47 10.01 -6.91
N TRP A 503 -4.22 9.56 -6.83
CA TRP A 503 -3.50 9.00 -7.97
C TRP A 503 -4.24 7.80 -8.57
N ILE A 504 -4.60 6.81 -7.75
CA ILE A 504 -5.29 5.60 -8.20
C ILE A 504 -6.62 5.95 -8.88
N PHE A 505 -7.45 6.78 -8.24
CA PHE A 505 -8.78 7.13 -8.75
C PHE A 505 -8.69 7.95 -10.05
N LEU A 506 -7.85 8.99 -10.09
CA LEU A 506 -7.70 9.84 -11.27
C LEU A 506 -7.05 9.09 -12.44
N ALA A 507 -6.08 8.20 -12.19
CA ALA A 507 -5.44 7.43 -13.25
C ALA A 507 -6.39 6.39 -13.88
N ILE A 508 -7.20 5.69 -13.06
CA ILE A 508 -8.26 4.80 -13.56
C ILE A 508 -9.26 5.61 -14.40
N ALA A 509 -9.72 6.75 -13.87
CA ALA A 509 -10.65 7.62 -14.57
C ALA A 509 -10.07 8.18 -15.88
N ALA A 510 -8.79 8.55 -15.89
CA ALA A 510 -8.07 9.06 -17.06
C ALA A 510 -7.94 8.02 -18.17
N SER A 511 -7.61 6.77 -17.83
CA SER A 511 -7.57 5.65 -18.80
C SER A 511 -8.94 5.43 -19.46
N TYR A 512 -10.01 5.37 -18.67
CA TYR A 512 -11.37 5.27 -19.20
C TYR A 512 -11.75 6.49 -20.05
N SER A 513 -11.43 7.70 -19.57
CA SER A 513 -11.66 8.96 -20.29
C SER A 513 -11.00 8.93 -21.67
N TYR A 514 -9.74 8.49 -21.75
CA TYR A 514 -9.05 8.30 -23.02
C TYR A 514 -9.79 7.33 -23.94
N SER A 515 -10.24 6.17 -23.41
CA SER A 515 -10.96 5.17 -24.22
C SER A 515 -12.23 5.75 -24.86
N GLN A 516 -12.99 6.54 -24.11
CA GLN A 516 -14.23 7.17 -24.57
C GLN A 516 -13.96 8.30 -25.56
N LEU A 517 -12.97 9.15 -25.28
CA LEU A 517 -12.54 10.22 -26.18
C LEU A 517 -12.06 9.65 -27.52
N TYR A 518 -11.24 8.61 -27.49
CA TYR A 518 -10.73 7.94 -28.69
C TYR A 518 -11.87 7.37 -29.54
N LEU A 519 -12.83 6.67 -28.93
CA LEU A 519 -13.99 6.13 -29.64
C LEU A 519 -14.82 7.25 -30.28
N ARG A 520 -15.10 8.31 -29.52
CA ARG A 520 -15.84 9.48 -30.02
C ARG A 520 -15.16 10.13 -31.23
N TYR A 521 -13.85 10.33 -31.18
CA TYR A 521 -13.09 10.93 -32.29
C TYR A 521 -12.96 10.02 -33.50
N ARG A 522 -12.97 8.69 -33.33
CA ARG A 522 -12.99 7.74 -34.44
C ARG A 522 -14.33 7.78 -35.17
N THR A 523 -15.44 7.80 -34.45
CA THR A 523 -16.80 7.84 -35.04
C THR A 523 -17.04 9.16 -35.80
N LEU A 524 -16.57 10.29 -35.24
CA LEU A 524 -16.69 11.60 -35.90
C LEU A 524 -15.84 11.73 -37.18
N SER A 525 -14.74 10.98 -37.30
CA SER A 525 -13.85 11.01 -38.47
C SER A 525 -14.39 10.27 -39.69
N GLY A 526 -15.43 9.43 -39.53
CA GLY A 526 -16.08 8.71 -40.63
C GLY A 526 -17.11 9.53 -41.42
N ASN A 527 -17.59 10.64 -40.86
CA ASN A 527 -18.50 11.57 -41.54
C ASN A 527 -17.68 12.72 -42.14
N ILE A 528 -17.34 12.61 -43.42
CA ILE A 528 -16.41 13.46 -44.19
C ILE A 528 -16.88 14.93 -44.35
N PHE A 529 -18.03 15.33 -43.79
CA PHE A 529 -18.67 16.62 -44.14
C PHE A 529 -18.61 17.76 -43.11
N PHE A 530 -17.85 17.68 -42.00
CA PHE A 530 -17.82 18.75 -40.99
C PHE A 530 -16.43 19.29 -40.60
N SER A 531 -16.12 20.48 -41.15
CA SER A 531 -15.31 21.61 -40.63
C SER A 531 -13.80 21.42 -40.34
N THR A 532 -12.99 22.13 -41.13
CA THR A 532 -11.53 22.34 -41.03
C THR A 532 -11.03 22.86 -39.67
N ASN A 533 -11.82 23.64 -38.92
CA ASN A 533 -11.42 24.16 -37.59
C ASN A 533 -11.40 23.09 -36.48
N ARG A 534 -12.20 22.01 -36.61
CA ARG A 534 -12.18 20.91 -35.63
C ARG A 534 -10.96 19.99 -35.78
N GLY A 535 -10.37 19.95 -36.98
CA GLY A 535 -9.16 19.17 -37.27
C GLY A 535 -7.93 19.70 -36.52
N TYR A 536 -7.76 21.02 -36.46
CA TYR A 536 -6.66 21.67 -35.73
C TYR A 536 -6.77 21.44 -34.22
N GLY A 537 -7.95 21.64 -33.62
CA GLY A 537 -8.17 21.37 -32.20
C GLY A 537 -7.88 19.91 -31.80
N LYS A 538 -8.26 18.94 -32.64
CA LYS A 538 -7.93 17.53 -32.45
C LYS A 538 -6.43 17.28 -32.51
N LYS A 539 -5.72 17.86 -33.50
CA LYS A 539 -4.26 17.73 -33.62
C LYS A 539 -3.56 18.29 -32.39
N VAL A 540 -3.91 19.51 -31.97
CA VAL A 540 -3.35 20.14 -30.75
C VAL A 540 -3.60 19.25 -29.54
N TRP A 541 -4.82 18.77 -29.33
CA TRP A 541 -5.16 17.89 -28.22
C TRP A 541 -4.35 16.59 -28.23
N MET A 542 -4.19 15.95 -29.39
CA MET A 542 -3.38 14.72 -29.52
C MET A 542 -1.89 14.99 -29.25
N VAL A 543 -1.35 16.10 -29.76
CA VAL A 543 0.04 16.50 -29.50
C VAL A 543 0.23 16.77 -28.00
N SER A 544 -0.66 17.53 -27.36
CA SER A 544 -0.62 17.75 -25.90
C SER A 544 -0.67 16.43 -25.12
N LEU A 545 -1.55 15.51 -25.51
CA LEU A 545 -1.64 14.20 -24.86
C LEU A 545 -0.33 13.41 -24.99
N VAL A 546 0.22 13.33 -26.21
CA VAL A 546 1.47 12.61 -26.47
C VAL A 546 2.61 13.21 -25.66
N LEU A 547 2.74 14.54 -25.65
CA LEU A 547 3.75 15.24 -24.84
C LEU A 547 3.59 14.94 -23.35
N LEU A 548 2.37 14.97 -22.81
CA LEU A 548 2.11 14.65 -21.40
C LEU A 548 2.45 13.19 -21.07
N VAL A 549 2.05 12.23 -21.90
CA VAL A 549 2.37 10.81 -21.69
C VAL A 549 3.87 10.56 -21.74
N LEU A 550 4.57 11.14 -22.73
CA LEU A 550 6.03 11.05 -22.81
C LEU A 550 6.70 11.66 -21.58
N SER A 551 6.23 12.83 -21.13
CA SER A 551 6.75 13.51 -19.94
C SER A 551 6.58 12.67 -18.67
N CYS A 552 5.40 12.06 -18.47
CA CYS A 552 5.12 11.17 -17.34
C CYS A 552 5.88 9.84 -17.42
N SER A 553 6.34 9.42 -18.61
CA SER A 553 7.10 8.18 -18.80
C SER A 553 8.59 8.31 -18.49
N VAL A 554 9.11 9.54 -18.35
CA VAL A 554 10.55 9.78 -18.11
C VAL A 554 10.98 9.28 -16.73
N PHE A 555 10.19 9.55 -15.68
CA PHE A 555 10.56 9.13 -14.31
C PHE A 555 10.77 7.61 -14.19
N PRO A 556 9.80 6.75 -14.56
CA PRO A 556 9.95 5.30 -14.40
C PRO A 556 11.19 4.71 -15.06
N VAL A 557 11.50 5.17 -16.27
CA VAL A 557 12.65 4.68 -17.05
C VAL A 557 13.95 5.15 -16.41
N VAL A 558 14.11 6.46 -16.24
CA VAL A 558 15.38 7.03 -15.77
C VAL A 558 15.64 6.63 -14.31
N ALA A 559 14.63 6.68 -13.44
CA ALA A 559 14.80 6.31 -12.03
C ALA A 559 15.19 4.83 -11.85
N THR A 560 14.69 3.94 -12.71
CA THR A 560 15.07 2.52 -12.66
C THR A 560 16.51 2.32 -13.09
N VAL A 561 16.91 2.92 -14.22
CA VAL A 561 18.28 2.82 -14.72
C VAL A 561 19.27 3.42 -13.71
N THR A 562 19.04 4.66 -13.27
CA THR A 562 19.94 5.33 -12.31
C THR A 562 20.06 4.54 -11.02
N ARG A 563 18.96 3.98 -10.49
CA ARG A 563 19.02 3.20 -9.26
C ARG A 563 19.77 1.88 -9.41
N ILE A 564 19.62 1.21 -10.56
CA ILE A 564 20.34 -0.05 -10.82
C ILE A 564 21.84 0.25 -10.98
N GLU A 565 22.19 1.32 -11.68
CA GLU A 565 23.57 1.78 -11.84
C GLU A 565 24.19 2.23 -10.51
N ASP A 566 23.47 3.03 -9.71
CA ASP A 566 23.92 3.53 -8.41
C ASP A 566 24.13 2.39 -7.40
N MET A 567 23.26 1.37 -7.43
CA MET A 567 23.39 0.19 -6.58
C MET A 567 24.54 -0.71 -7.03
N ASN A 568 24.72 -0.91 -8.34
CA ASN A 568 25.76 -1.76 -8.93
C ASN A 568 25.89 -3.17 -8.28
N ALA A 569 24.77 -3.71 -7.81
CA ALA A 569 24.74 -4.99 -7.12
C ALA A 569 24.74 -6.17 -8.11
N LYS A 570 25.35 -7.30 -7.70
CA LYS A 570 25.19 -8.56 -8.42
C LYS A 570 23.73 -9.02 -8.33
N PRO A 571 23.09 -9.43 -9.45
CA PRO A 571 21.71 -9.86 -9.41
C PRO A 571 21.47 -11.04 -8.47
N THR A 572 20.61 -10.88 -7.47
CA THR A 572 20.25 -11.92 -6.49
C THR A 572 18.84 -11.68 -5.95
N LEU A 573 18.22 -12.69 -5.34
CA LEU A 573 16.99 -12.51 -4.57
C LEU A 573 17.26 -12.34 -3.07
N ASP A 574 18.43 -12.75 -2.59
CA ASP A 574 18.81 -12.62 -1.19
C ASP A 574 19.07 -11.15 -0.87
N GLY A 575 18.13 -10.55 -0.12
CA GLY A 575 18.23 -9.15 0.27
C GLY A 575 19.29 -8.84 1.32
N MET A 576 19.94 -9.85 1.90
CA MET A 576 21.05 -9.70 2.85
C MET A 576 22.43 -9.74 2.16
N GLU A 577 22.51 -9.95 0.84
CA GLU A 577 23.79 -10.10 0.14
C GLU A 577 24.73 -8.90 0.33
N TYR A 578 24.17 -7.68 0.42
CA TYR A 578 24.93 -6.44 0.67
C TYR A 578 25.78 -6.52 1.95
N MET A 579 25.35 -7.31 2.94
CA MET A 579 26.06 -7.44 4.21
C MET A 579 27.41 -8.13 4.05
N LYS A 580 27.59 -8.99 3.03
CA LYS A 580 28.89 -9.65 2.80
C LYS A 580 29.99 -8.66 2.44
N GLU A 581 29.63 -7.57 1.76
CA GLU A 581 30.54 -6.49 1.41
C GLU A 581 30.67 -5.46 2.54
N LEU A 582 29.57 -5.17 3.24
CA LEU A 582 29.54 -4.20 4.34
C LEU A 582 30.24 -4.72 5.61
N ASP A 583 29.83 -5.89 6.11
CA ASP A 583 30.44 -6.60 7.24
C ASP A 583 30.11 -8.11 7.17
N ARG A 584 31.03 -8.89 6.59
CA ARG A 584 30.87 -10.35 6.47
C ARG A 584 30.73 -11.06 7.82
N GLY A 585 31.29 -10.49 8.89
CA GLY A 585 31.15 -11.01 10.24
C GLY A 585 29.71 -10.98 10.73
N ASP A 586 29.05 -9.84 10.54
CA ASP A 586 27.63 -9.69 10.85
C ASP A 586 26.77 -10.62 9.97
N TYR A 587 27.08 -10.74 8.68
CA TYR A 587 26.36 -11.67 7.79
C TYR A 587 26.43 -13.12 8.32
N ASP A 588 27.63 -13.65 8.58
CA ASP A 588 27.81 -15.03 9.02
C ASP A 588 27.18 -15.28 10.41
N ALA A 589 27.31 -14.32 11.34
CA ALA A 589 26.74 -14.43 12.68
C ALA A 589 25.20 -14.38 12.68
N ILE A 590 24.60 -13.47 11.92
CA ILE A 590 23.14 -13.35 11.82
C ILE A 590 22.55 -14.59 11.14
N ARG A 591 23.21 -15.13 10.11
CA ARG A 591 22.83 -16.41 9.49
C ARG A 591 22.81 -17.53 10.52
N TRP A 592 23.88 -17.65 11.31
CA TRP A 592 23.93 -18.61 12.41
C TRP A 592 22.77 -18.42 13.40
N MET A 593 22.43 -17.18 13.78
CA MET A 593 21.30 -16.90 14.68
C MET A 593 19.94 -17.30 14.07
N GLN A 594 19.72 -17.03 12.79
CA GLN A 594 18.48 -17.42 12.08
C GLN A 594 18.29 -18.94 12.08
N GLU A 595 19.37 -19.71 11.94
CA GLU A 595 19.34 -21.18 11.87
C GLU A 595 19.25 -21.86 13.24
N ASN A 596 19.91 -21.29 14.26
CA ASN A 596 20.12 -21.97 15.54
C ASN A 596 19.20 -21.49 16.67
N ILE A 597 18.75 -20.22 16.63
CA ILE A 597 17.91 -19.66 17.70
C ILE A 597 16.44 -19.90 17.39
N LYS A 598 15.76 -20.64 18.27
CA LYS A 598 14.31 -20.90 18.21
C LYS A 598 13.54 -19.95 19.15
N GLY A 599 12.24 -19.75 18.87
CA GLY A 599 11.38 -18.88 19.66
C GLY A 599 11.65 -17.39 19.45
N THR A 600 11.38 -16.56 20.45
CA THR A 600 11.60 -15.10 20.39
C THR A 600 12.36 -14.59 21.63
N PRO A 601 13.56 -15.15 21.93
CA PRO A 601 14.40 -14.65 23.02
C PRO A 601 14.85 -13.21 22.74
N VAL A 602 15.07 -12.44 23.83
CA VAL A 602 15.60 -11.08 23.73
C VAL A 602 17.11 -11.14 23.47
N ILE A 603 17.59 -10.30 22.57
CA ILE A 603 19.01 -10.11 22.28
C ILE A 603 19.47 -8.75 22.79
N LEU A 604 20.77 -8.63 23.09
CA LEU A 604 21.43 -7.35 23.28
C LEU A 604 22.27 -7.07 22.04
N GLU A 605 22.02 -5.92 21.40
CA GLU A 605 22.82 -5.39 20.31
C GLU A 605 23.00 -3.88 20.48
N ALA A 606 23.87 -3.28 19.65
CA ALA A 606 24.09 -1.85 19.67
C ALA A 606 22.83 -1.04 19.32
N SER A 607 22.59 -0.01 20.13
CA SER A 607 21.51 0.95 19.99
C SER A 607 21.98 2.38 20.32
N ASP A 608 21.37 3.36 19.70
CA ASP A 608 21.65 4.78 19.93
C ASP A 608 20.36 5.59 19.86
N ASP A 609 20.39 6.77 20.48
CA ASP A 609 19.27 7.70 20.48
C ASP A 609 18.94 8.25 19.08
N ASN A 610 19.90 8.25 18.15
CA ASN A 610 19.72 8.64 16.75
C ASN A 610 19.76 7.43 15.77
N SER A 611 19.40 6.24 16.25
CA SER A 611 19.52 4.96 15.51
C SER A 611 18.67 4.83 14.23
N SER A 612 17.58 5.60 14.08
CA SER A 612 16.70 5.47 12.92
C SER A 612 17.42 5.72 11.60
N TYR A 613 17.19 4.83 10.62
CA TYR A 613 17.82 4.84 9.30
C TYR A 613 19.34 4.59 9.28
N GLN A 614 19.92 4.17 10.41
CA GLN A 614 21.32 3.75 10.51
C GLN A 614 21.45 2.22 10.50
N TYR A 615 22.70 1.73 10.57
CA TYR A 615 23.00 0.29 10.63
C TYR A 615 22.84 -0.33 12.03
N THR A 616 22.58 0.49 13.06
CA THR A 616 22.16 0.02 14.39
C THR A 616 20.84 -0.73 14.30
N SER A 617 20.61 -1.70 15.20
CA SER A 617 19.48 -2.63 15.16
C SER A 617 19.51 -3.68 14.03
N ARG A 618 20.67 -3.93 13.39
CA ARG A 618 20.77 -4.92 12.29
C ARG A 618 20.49 -6.35 12.69
N VAL A 619 20.80 -6.75 13.92
CA VAL A 619 20.61 -8.13 14.32
C VAL A 619 19.12 -8.38 14.52
N SER A 620 18.40 -7.51 15.24
CA SER A 620 16.94 -7.60 15.39
C SER A 620 16.21 -7.43 14.05
N ALA A 621 16.65 -6.53 13.17
CA ALA A 621 16.01 -6.34 11.87
C ALA A 621 16.10 -7.59 10.97
N ASN A 622 17.26 -8.25 10.96
CA ASN A 622 17.47 -9.43 10.12
C ASN A 622 17.01 -10.74 10.77
N THR A 623 16.85 -10.79 12.11
CA THR A 623 16.41 -12.01 12.81
C THR A 623 14.97 -11.98 13.26
N GLY A 624 14.36 -10.80 13.43
CA GLY A 624 13.04 -10.63 14.06
C GLY A 624 13.03 -10.94 15.55
N LEU A 625 14.20 -11.03 16.19
CA LEU A 625 14.34 -11.20 17.63
C LEU A 625 14.23 -9.82 18.31
N PRO A 626 13.47 -9.71 19.42
CA PRO A 626 13.42 -8.48 20.20
C PRO A 626 14.80 -8.06 20.72
N THR A 627 15.16 -6.79 20.59
CA THR A 627 16.28 -6.18 21.33
C THR A 627 15.78 -5.30 22.48
N VAL A 628 16.66 -4.97 23.43
CA VAL A 628 16.35 -4.10 24.59
C VAL A 628 15.70 -2.80 24.13
N ILE A 629 16.30 -2.15 23.13
CA ILE A 629 15.77 -0.98 22.43
C ILE A 629 16.41 -0.87 21.05
N GLY A 630 15.60 -0.72 20.01
CA GLY A 630 16.04 -0.54 18.62
C GLY A 630 15.90 0.91 18.16
N TRP A 631 15.17 1.16 17.07
CA TRP A 631 14.99 2.50 16.50
C TRP A 631 14.18 3.44 17.40
N THR A 632 14.87 4.09 18.33
CA THR A 632 14.33 4.98 19.38
C THR A 632 13.38 6.05 18.86
N ARG A 633 13.72 6.71 17.73
CA ARG A 633 12.87 7.76 17.17
C ARG A 633 11.54 7.19 16.67
N HIS A 634 11.52 5.98 16.11
CA HIS A 634 10.29 5.32 15.69
C HIS A 634 9.44 4.90 16.89
N GLU A 635 10.06 4.33 17.92
CA GLU A 635 9.35 4.01 19.18
C GLU A 635 8.67 5.25 19.79
N ARG A 636 9.37 6.40 19.82
CA ARG A 636 8.77 7.68 20.24
C ARG A 636 7.61 8.10 19.34
N PHE A 637 7.76 7.99 18.02
CA PHE A 637 6.69 8.30 17.06
C PHE A 637 5.46 7.41 17.24
N TRP A 638 5.65 6.18 17.71
CA TRP A 638 4.56 5.25 18.02
C TRP A 638 3.97 5.44 19.42
N GLY A 639 4.42 6.46 20.16
CA GLY A 639 3.85 6.92 21.43
C GLY A 639 4.50 6.35 22.68
N ARG A 640 5.62 5.62 22.56
CA ARG A 640 6.38 5.13 23.72
C ARG A 640 6.94 6.30 24.53
N ASP A 641 7.02 6.09 25.85
CA ASP A 641 7.53 7.09 26.77
C ASP A 641 8.99 7.46 26.50
N HIS A 642 9.27 8.76 26.45
CA HIS A 642 10.59 9.28 26.08
C HIS A 642 11.66 8.95 27.14
N GLU A 643 11.29 8.96 28.42
CA GLU A 643 12.21 8.67 29.52
C GLU A 643 12.50 7.17 29.62
N GLU A 644 11.50 6.32 29.37
CA GLU A 644 11.72 4.87 29.29
C GLU A 644 12.70 4.53 28.16
N ILE A 645 12.53 5.13 26.97
CA ILE A 645 13.46 4.95 25.85
C ILE A 645 14.87 5.40 26.23
N ARG A 646 15.01 6.60 26.80
CA ARG A 646 16.32 7.12 27.24
C ARG A 646 16.98 6.17 28.24
N THR A 647 16.23 5.70 29.23
CA THR A 647 16.72 4.74 30.24
C THR A 647 17.18 3.44 29.61
N ARG A 648 16.44 2.89 28.63
CA ARG A 648 16.85 1.65 27.93
C ARG A 648 18.14 1.84 27.14
N VAL A 649 18.33 2.98 26.48
CA VAL A 649 19.58 3.28 25.75
C VAL A 649 20.77 3.37 26.72
N GLU A 650 20.58 4.05 27.86
CA GLU A 650 21.59 4.15 28.92
C GLU A 650 21.93 2.78 29.54
N ASP A 651 20.92 1.93 29.73
CA ASP A 651 21.11 0.58 30.24
C ASP A 651 21.88 -0.29 29.24
N VAL A 652 21.59 -0.22 27.93
CA VAL A 652 22.37 -0.92 26.89
C VAL A 652 23.84 -0.48 26.93
N ASN A 653 24.10 0.82 26.96
CA ASN A 653 25.46 1.35 27.09
C ASN A 653 26.13 0.83 28.38
N THR A 654 25.43 0.84 29.50
CA THR A 654 25.94 0.36 30.79
C THR A 654 26.29 -1.13 30.73
N ILE A 655 25.45 -1.98 30.11
CA ILE A 655 25.74 -3.41 29.96
C ILE A 655 27.04 -3.61 29.17
N TYR A 656 27.27 -2.84 28.10
CA TYR A 656 28.52 -2.97 27.33
C TYR A 656 29.75 -2.43 28.07
N SER A 657 29.65 -1.25 28.70
CA SER A 657 30.80 -0.49 29.20
C SER A 657 31.18 -0.73 30.67
N THR A 658 30.29 -1.28 31.49
CA THR A 658 30.59 -1.54 32.91
C THR A 658 31.64 -2.64 33.09
N VAL A 659 32.51 -2.49 34.08
CA VAL A 659 33.41 -3.54 34.58
C VAL A 659 32.74 -4.43 35.63
N SER A 660 31.60 -3.99 36.21
CA SER A 660 30.88 -4.74 37.24
C SER A 660 29.98 -5.80 36.62
N GLU A 661 30.37 -7.07 36.77
CA GLU A 661 29.58 -8.22 36.33
C GLU A 661 28.18 -8.22 36.95
N LYS A 662 28.08 -8.00 38.28
CA LYS A 662 26.80 -7.90 38.99
C LYS A 662 25.88 -6.87 38.33
N LYS A 663 26.40 -5.69 37.99
CA LYS A 663 25.57 -4.63 37.39
C LYS A 663 25.09 -5.00 35.99
N ALA A 664 25.94 -5.65 35.20
CA ALA A 664 25.55 -6.16 33.88
C ALA A 664 24.46 -7.24 33.99
N LEU A 665 24.61 -8.18 34.92
CA LEU A 665 23.63 -9.24 35.18
C LEU A 665 22.28 -8.70 35.65
N GLU A 666 22.26 -7.70 36.54
CA GLU A 666 21.02 -7.03 36.97
C GLU A 666 20.22 -6.47 35.77
N LEU A 667 20.90 -5.80 34.83
CA LEU A 667 20.26 -5.22 33.64
C LEU A 667 19.89 -6.27 32.59
N ILE A 668 20.73 -7.29 32.38
CA ILE A 668 20.42 -8.46 31.54
C ILE A 668 19.15 -9.15 32.02
N ASN A 669 19.00 -9.35 33.34
CA ASN A 669 17.81 -9.96 33.94
C ASN A 669 16.60 -9.04 33.87
N LYS A 670 16.76 -7.71 34.08
CA LYS A 670 15.71 -6.71 33.92
C LYS A 670 15.02 -6.80 32.55
N TYR A 671 15.80 -6.94 31.49
CA TYR A 671 15.28 -7.00 30.11
C TYR A 671 15.11 -8.43 29.56
N ASN A 672 15.37 -9.46 30.38
CA ASN A 672 15.30 -10.86 29.97
C ASN A 672 16.19 -11.19 28.76
N VAL A 673 17.38 -10.57 28.68
CA VAL A 673 18.35 -10.80 27.60
C VAL A 673 18.84 -12.24 27.67
N SER A 674 18.70 -12.97 26.57
CA SER A 674 19.15 -14.36 26.43
C SER A 674 20.42 -14.50 25.61
N TYR A 675 20.72 -13.53 24.74
CA TYR A 675 21.94 -13.51 23.92
C TYR A 675 22.56 -12.13 23.92
N VAL A 676 23.86 -12.05 24.17
CA VAL A 676 24.67 -10.84 24.06
C VAL A 676 25.47 -10.90 22.77
N TYR A 677 25.21 -9.95 21.87
CA TYR A 677 25.91 -9.83 20.60
C TYR A 677 27.06 -8.81 20.73
N ILE A 678 28.27 -9.19 20.30
CA ILE A 678 29.44 -8.31 20.30
C ILE A 678 30.14 -8.40 18.93
N GLY A 679 29.81 -7.48 18.03
CA GLY A 679 30.44 -7.33 16.72
C GLY A 679 31.33 -6.09 16.62
N LYS A 680 31.67 -5.71 15.39
CA LYS A 680 32.45 -4.51 15.09
C LYS A 680 31.73 -3.24 15.52
N LEU A 681 30.42 -3.15 15.28
CA LEU A 681 29.62 -1.96 15.61
C LEU A 681 29.56 -1.71 17.12
N GLU A 682 29.30 -2.75 17.92
CA GLU A 682 29.29 -2.63 19.39
C GLU A 682 30.64 -2.10 19.91
N ARG A 683 31.76 -2.60 19.37
CA ARG A 683 33.13 -2.15 19.75
C ARG A 683 33.47 -0.75 19.29
N GLN A 684 32.81 -0.24 18.26
CA GLN A 684 32.98 1.13 17.78
C GLN A 684 32.14 2.13 18.58
N MET A 685 30.96 1.71 19.02
CA MET A 685 30.01 2.58 19.72
C MET A 685 30.26 2.65 21.24
N TYR A 686 30.76 1.57 21.84
CA TYR A 686 30.96 1.49 23.28
C TYR A 686 32.39 1.10 23.64
N ASP A 687 32.85 1.50 24.83
CA ASP A 687 34.05 0.96 25.47
C ASP A 687 33.76 -0.45 26.04
N VAL A 688 33.56 -1.42 25.15
CA VAL A 688 33.09 -2.77 25.49
C VAL A 688 34.09 -3.48 26.43
N LYS A 689 33.66 -3.75 27.67
CA LYS A 689 34.41 -4.57 28.63
C LYS A 689 33.99 -6.03 28.51
N THR A 690 34.82 -6.87 27.91
CA THR A 690 34.48 -8.27 27.60
C THR A 690 34.65 -9.23 28.77
N ASP A 691 35.52 -8.94 29.73
CA ASP A 691 35.93 -9.88 30.78
C ASP A 691 34.74 -10.45 31.56
N LYS A 692 33.72 -9.62 31.84
CA LYS A 692 32.48 -10.02 32.52
C LYS A 692 31.61 -11.02 31.75
N PHE A 693 31.82 -11.16 30.44
CA PHE A 693 31.09 -12.13 29.61
C PHE A 693 31.84 -13.46 29.47
N GLU A 694 33.08 -13.54 29.96
CA GLU A 694 33.89 -14.76 29.95
C GLU A 694 33.64 -15.64 31.20
N ASP A 695 32.84 -15.19 32.18
CA ASP A 695 32.42 -16.05 33.30
C ASP A 695 31.42 -17.12 32.81
N GLU A 696 31.94 -18.34 32.68
CA GLU A 696 31.19 -19.52 32.23
C GLU A 696 30.05 -19.92 33.17
N THR A 697 29.99 -19.38 34.38
CA THR A 697 28.86 -19.56 35.31
C THR A 697 27.59 -18.95 34.72
N TYR A 698 27.73 -17.78 34.09
CA TYR A 698 26.63 -16.96 33.61
C TYR A 698 26.48 -16.98 32.09
N PHE A 699 27.57 -17.17 31.35
CA PHE A 699 27.60 -17.04 29.90
C PHE A 699 28.12 -18.31 29.21
N GLU A 700 27.59 -18.59 28.02
CA GLU A 700 28.03 -19.66 27.13
C GLU A 700 28.41 -19.03 25.78
N PRO A 701 29.68 -19.06 25.36
CA PRO A 701 30.04 -18.61 24.01
C PRO A 701 29.47 -19.60 22.99
N VAL A 702 28.47 -19.16 22.22
CA VAL A 702 27.75 -20.01 21.26
C VAL A 702 28.15 -19.75 19.80
N TYR A 703 28.80 -18.63 19.53
CA TYR A 703 29.37 -18.30 18.22
C TYR A 703 30.66 -17.49 18.38
N GLN A 704 31.70 -17.87 17.62
CA GLN A 704 33.01 -17.24 17.67
C GLN A 704 33.56 -17.02 16.26
N GLY A 705 33.71 -15.75 15.89
CA GLY A 705 34.35 -15.28 14.66
C GLY A 705 34.85 -13.84 14.85
N SER A 706 34.68 -12.97 13.85
CA SER A 706 34.81 -11.51 14.04
C SER A 706 33.72 -10.94 14.96
N VAL A 707 32.61 -11.65 15.09
CA VAL A 707 31.54 -11.45 16.06
C VAL A 707 31.66 -12.52 17.16
N ARG A 708 31.38 -12.15 18.41
CA ARG A 708 31.14 -13.11 19.50
C ARG A 708 29.69 -13.02 19.96
N ILE A 709 29.06 -14.17 20.15
CA ILE A 709 27.70 -14.26 20.73
C ILE A 709 27.77 -15.11 21.99
N TYR A 710 27.31 -14.54 23.10
CA TYR A 710 27.20 -15.23 24.38
C TYR A 710 25.74 -15.51 24.70
N LYS A 711 25.40 -16.74 25.03
CA LYS A 711 24.08 -17.12 25.55
C LYS A 711 24.10 -17.04 27.07
N VAL A 712 23.05 -16.48 27.65
CA VAL A 712 22.91 -16.34 29.12
C VAL A 712 22.37 -17.65 29.71
N LYS A 713 23.11 -18.26 30.64
CA LYS A 713 22.80 -19.55 31.27
C LYS A 713 21.81 -19.35 32.44
N ASN A 714 20.51 -19.27 32.15
CA ASN A 714 19.41 -19.09 33.12
C ASN A 714 19.42 -17.75 33.90
N LYS A 715 18.28 -17.40 34.52
CA LYS A 715 18.09 -16.15 35.28
C LYS A 715 18.64 -16.29 36.69
N PHE A 716 19.28 -15.23 37.19
CA PHE A 716 19.86 -15.16 38.54
C PHE A 716 19.25 -14.03 39.37
#